data_AF-A0A349WZD6-F1
#
_entry.id   AF-A0A349WZD6-F1
#
_cell.length_a   1.000
_cell.length_b   1.000
_cell.length_c   1.000
_cell.angle_alpha   90.00
_cell.angle_beta   90.00
_cell.angle_gamma   90.00
#
_symmetry.space_group_name_H-M   'P 1'
#
loop_
_entity.id
_entity.type
_entity.pdbx_description
1 polymer ?
#
loop_
_entity_poly.entity_id
_entity_poly.type
_entity_poly.pdbx_seq_one_letter_code
_entity_poly.pdbx_strand_id
1 'polypeptide(L)'
;MTLDSNGVRIHFDGRSAGKGKPLLDRPFVSHIPYGLLSEECVLELEKYWLQGESEGLELRLRRAQENSDIRESQAKKDHQISAFSDRLGLTKETPELTYQALKKELVEFPDRFAKRVLDSQEIIPDQLLERLFVEMGEKGLFVSMRFAEAVTVVISTESLSNKHLFLQHGIRDNQKQMYQARSRVMNDPRYYNALKIVRAVLAQKPLSDADNQFLVFRGQYKKSNEGRQHSFLEVVHEGQIAKVLVDEQKEFKSDQLERTPIFFREVYEELEESLVAFDYFLGRIDQMRRLVRYKNKQWEQKFREDMKEAEVFVLTNVSHRYKDLRVLIDQLQTPEMSEQSLSDFLNVLEQAQEEYRTFLYKGATPELVGFRDIFRPSVRVHEIEYGQEFLSLATKMCPEWGFDKELSTESQSIRVIVLNHLIQHPSETIPVDVEEAVLDKLRINRNRPLINVVGGCKFVEDLDNPEEHPLNKMSLAVLDVAHEVKANVAVPGTQSGIGVYFGQQNVRYRRETEYLPFRERAHLFSISPGGNTVYPDNPWMEQTQSSERYAVAPVDTVVTPITALWGGKGEERLRGYDLHIAYMESLFARISKEQPRVLVAGNGGVFSILEINESIKHGFDILLIEDSGRFAEAASSVIREIDHLPDQKDPGFDEHVRLLLQATLPTDVMKEFFKKDFGETTPPEGDLRENYNVFRDHFRRFVALAKQFPEKVHVTHLDSLKKDIRAFVTRP
;
A
#
# COMPACT_ATOMS: atom_id res chain seq x y z
N MET A 1 -2.23 -49.40 7.35
CA MET A 1 -1.84 -48.70 8.60
C MET A 1 -0.63 -47.84 8.26
N THR A 2 -0.53 -46.64 8.80
CA THR A 2 0.57 -45.69 8.57
C THR A 2 1.07 -45.15 9.92
N LEU A 3 2.35 -44.81 10.03
CA LEU A 3 2.95 -44.28 11.25
C LEU A 3 3.18 -42.77 11.11
N ASP A 4 2.91 -41.99 12.15
CA ASP A 4 3.22 -40.55 12.20
C ASP A 4 4.01 -40.20 13.48
N SER A 5 4.27 -38.90 13.69
CA SER A 5 5.02 -38.39 14.84
C SER A 5 4.38 -38.68 16.21
N ASN A 6 3.11 -39.11 16.23
CA ASN A 6 2.34 -39.30 17.45
C ASN A 6 1.87 -40.76 17.67
N GLY A 7 1.90 -41.65 16.66
CA GLY A 7 1.47 -43.05 16.82
C GLY A 7 1.20 -43.80 15.50
N VAL A 8 0.46 -44.92 15.60
CA VAL A 8 -0.05 -45.71 14.47
C VAL A 8 -1.43 -45.23 14.05
N ARG A 9 -1.55 -44.74 12.82
CA ARG A 9 -2.82 -44.45 12.16
C ARG A 9 -3.33 -45.67 11.40
N ILE A 10 -4.50 -46.17 11.79
CA ILE A 10 -5.20 -47.27 11.13
C ILE A 10 -6.22 -46.69 10.17
N HIS A 11 -5.99 -46.86 8.87
CA HIS A 11 -6.95 -46.50 7.84
C HIS A 11 -7.66 -47.76 7.36
N PHE A 12 -8.98 -47.83 7.57
CA PHE A 12 -9.83 -48.91 7.11
C PHE A 12 -10.78 -48.34 6.04
N ASP A 13 -10.52 -48.66 4.77
CA ASP A 13 -11.26 -48.11 3.65
C ASP A 13 -12.61 -48.80 3.37
N GLY A 14 -12.94 -49.81 4.19
CA GLY A 14 -14.18 -50.57 4.12
C GLY A 14 -14.29 -51.55 2.95
N ARG A 15 -13.23 -51.78 2.16
CA ARG A 15 -13.30 -52.68 0.99
C ARG A 15 -12.80 -54.07 1.37
N SER A 16 -13.62 -55.10 1.21
CA SER A 16 -13.16 -56.49 1.27
C SER A 16 -12.27 -56.79 0.07
N ALA A 17 -11.17 -57.52 0.27
CA ALA A 17 -10.24 -57.88 -0.81
C ALA A 17 -10.92 -58.75 -1.89
N GLY A 18 -11.41 -58.08 -2.93
CA GLY A 18 -12.20 -58.67 -4.01
C GLY A 18 -13.21 -57.63 -4.50
N LYS A 19 -13.53 -57.63 -5.80
CA LYS A 19 -14.33 -56.60 -6.51
C LYS A 19 -15.81 -56.47 -6.03
N GLY A 20 -16.05 -56.23 -4.75
CA GLY A 20 -17.35 -55.96 -4.14
C GLY A 20 -17.49 -54.51 -3.68
N LYS A 21 -18.73 -54.04 -3.49
CA LYS A 21 -19.03 -52.69 -2.96
C LYS A 21 -18.48 -52.55 -1.53
N PRO A 22 -17.96 -51.37 -1.14
CA PRO A 22 -17.43 -51.12 0.21
C PRO A 22 -18.50 -51.37 1.29
N LEU A 23 -18.09 -51.96 2.41
CA LEU A 23 -18.91 -52.23 3.60
C LEU A 23 -19.25 -50.96 4.40
N LEU A 24 -18.60 -49.84 4.14
CA LEU A 24 -18.80 -48.56 4.81
C LEU A 24 -18.85 -47.41 3.79
N ASP A 25 -19.76 -46.45 3.99
CA ASP A 25 -19.94 -45.30 3.09
C ASP A 25 -18.78 -44.28 3.17
N ARG A 26 -17.98 -44.32 4.25
CA ARG A 26 -16.79 -43.48 4.42
C ARG A 26 -15.67 -44.26 5.10
N PRO A 27 -14.40 -44.05 4.69
CA PRO A 27 -13.25 -44.69 5.34
C PRO A 27 -13.16 -44.30 6.82
N PHE A 28 -12.90 -45.29 7.67
CA PHE A 28 -12.68 -45.10 9.09
C PHE A 28 -11.18 -44.94 9.38
N VAL A 29 -10.81 -43.92 10.15
CA VAL A 29 -9.44 -43.65 10.55
C VAL A 29 -9.35 -43.60 12.06
N SER A 30 -8.50 -44.46 12.64
CA SER A 30 -8.20 -44.47 14.08
C SER A 30 -6.71 -44.21 14.30
N HIS A 31 -6.34 -43.67 15.47
CA HIS A 31 -4.97 -43.37 15.83
C HIS A 31 -4.64 -44.00 17.19
N ILE A 32 -3.58 -44.78 17.23
CA ILE A 32 -3.08 -45.47 18.42
C ILE A 32 -1.74 -44.86 18.79
N PRO A 33 -1.65 -44.08 19.88
CA PRO A 33 -0.39 -43.52 20.36
C PRO A 33 0.67 -44.59 20.63
N TYR A 34 1.96 -44.26 20.42
CA TYR A 34 3.07 -45.20 20.66
C TYR A 34 3.11 -45.77 22.07
N GLY A 35 2.68 -44.99 23.08
CA GLY A 35 2.61 -45.45 24.47
C GLY A 35 1.59 -46.56 24.73
N LEU A 36 0.77 -46.92 23.75
CA LEU A 36 -0.24 -47.99 23.84
C LEU A 36 0.10 -49.22 22.98
N LEU A 37 1.28 -49.24 22.33
CA LEU A 37 1.75 -50.35 21.51
C LEU A 37 2.81 -51.16 22.25
N SER A 38 2.77 -52.49 22.12
CA SER A 38 3.84 -53.34 22.65
C SER A 38 5.10 -53.23 21.80
N GLU A 39 6.27 -53.33 22.43
CA GLU A 39 7.58 -53.28 21.73
C GLU A 39 7.70 -54.35 20.63
N GLU A 40 7.13 -55.54 20.85
CA GLU A 40 7.09 -56.60 19.84
C GLU A 40 6.28 -56.21 18.59
N CYS A 41 5.17 -55.47 18.76
CA CYS A 41 4.36 -54.99 17.64
C CYS A 41 5.11 -53.92 16.84
N VAL A 42 5.87 -53.05 17.53
CA VAL A 42 6.73 -52.05 16.88
C VAL A 42 7.83 -52.72 16.06
N LEU A 43 8.51 -53.72 16.62
CA LEU A 43 9.57 -54.50 15.95
C LEU A 43 9.06 -55.33 14.77
N GLU A 44 7.81 -55.80 14.82
CA GLU A 44 7.20 -56.52 13.71
C GLU A 44 6.78 -55.57 12.58
N LEU A 45 6.25 -54.39 12.91
CA LEU A 45 5.91 -53.35 11.94
C LEU A 45 7.14 -52.75 11.24
N GLU A 46 8.30 -52.74 11.91
CA GLU A 46 9.59 -52.35 11.32
C GLU A 46 10.03 -53.25 10.15
N LYS A 47 9.61 -54.53 10.12
CA LYS A 47 10.02 -55.50 9.09
C LYS A 47 9.28 -55.36 7.76
N TYR A 48 8.16 -54.63 7.72
CA TYR A 48 7.29 -54.50 6.54
C TYR A 48 7.22 -53.06 5.99
N TRP A 49 8.20 -52.21 6.32
CA TRP A 49 8.14 -50.77 6.05
C TRP A 49 8.37 -50.43 4.56
N LEU A 50 7.39 -49.77 3.93
CA LEU A 50 7.56 -49.02 2.67
C LEU A 50 7.48 -47.51 2.95
N GLN A 51 8.65 -46.88 2.82
CA GLN A 51 8.95 -45.50 2.40
C GLN A 51 8.03 -44.34 2.83
N GLY A 52 8.44 -43.70 3.93
CA GLY A 52 8.46 -42.24 4.08
C GLY A 52 9.88 -41.88 4.50
N GLU A 53 10.84 -42.09 3.60
CA GLU A 53 12.26 -42.36 3.91
C GLU A 53 13.08 -41.15 4.37
N SER A 54 12.64 -39.91 4.15
CA SER A 54 13.52 -38.75 4.24
C SER A 54 13.73 -38.19 5.65
N GLU A 55 12.65 -37.77 6.31
CA GLU A 55 12.74 -37.15 7.64
C GLU A 55 13.08 -38.17 8.74
N GLY A 56 12.61 -39.42 8.58
CA GLY A 56 12.89 -40.52 9.50
C GLY A 56 14.34 -41.01 9.43
N LEU A 57 14.97 -41.00 8.25
CA LEU A 57 16.37 -41.36 8.10
C LEU A 57 17.29 -40.29 8.70
N GLU A 58 16.97 -39.00 8.54
CA GLU A 58 17.77 -37.90 9.10
C GLU A 58 17.69 -37.83 10.63
N LEU A 59 16.51 -38.04 11.21
CA LEU A 59 16.36 -38.09 12.67
C LEU A 59 17.10 -39.30 13.27
N ARG A 60 17.11 -40.44 12.57
CA ARG A 60 17.90 -41.63 12.93
C ARG A 60 19.40 -41.37 12.78
N LEU A 61 19.83 -40.64 11.75
CA LEU A 61 21.24 -40.32 11.50
C LEU A 61 21.80 -39.31 12.50
N ARG A 62 21.06 -38.26 12.87
CA ARG A 62 21.48 -37.34 13.95
C ARG A 62 21.61 -38.07 15.29
N ARG A 63 20.64 -38.91 15.63
CA ARG A 63 20.69 -39.74 16.86
C ARG A 63 21.79 -40.80 16.83
N ALA A 64 22.14 -41.30 15.65
CA ALA A 64 23.28 -42.20 15.46
C ALA A 64 24.63 -41.45 15.54
N GLN A 65 24.71 -40.23 15.01
CA GLN A 65 25.90 -39.37 15.04
C GLN A 65 26.26 -38.90 16.45
N GLU A 66 25.26 -38.62 17.29
CA GLU A 66 25.47 -38.30 18.71
C GLU A 66 26.03 -39.50 19.51
N ASN A 67 26.00 -40.72 18.95
CA ASN A 67 26.39 -41.96 19.62
C ASN A 67 27.45 -42.81 18.88
N SER A 68 28.02 -42.34 17.76
CA SER A 68 28.92 -43.14 16.89
C SER A 68 30.36 -42.63 16.85
N ASP A 69 31.31 -43.55 16.64
CA ASP A 69 32.75 -43.27 16.48
C ASP A 69 33.04 -42.40 15.23
N ILE A 70 34.00 -41.47 15.33
CA ILE A 70 34.25 -40.40 14.33
C ILE A 70 34.56 -40.97 12.93
N ARG A 71 35.24 -42.13 12.88
CA ARG A 71 35.61 -42.80 11.61
C ARG A 71 34.42 -43.45 10.89
N GLU A 72 33.47 -44.04 11.62
CA GLU A 72 32.25 -44.60 11.03
C GLU A 72 31.30 -43.51 10.53
N SER A 73 31.26 -42.37 11.22
CA SER A 73 30.51 -41.19 10.80
C SER A 73 31.01 -40.65 9.45
N GLN A 74 32.33 -40.55 9.26
CA GLN A 74 32.92 -40.06 8.02
C GLN A 74 32.66 -40.99 6.83
N ALA A 75 32.80 -42.31 7.01
CA ALA A 75 32.53 -43.29 5.95
C ALA A 75 31.05 -43.29 5.51
N LYS A 76 30.11 -43.08 6.45
CA LYS A 76 28.68 -42.93 6.13
C LYS A 76 28.40 -41.65 5.34
N LYS A 77 29.05 -40.54 5.68
CA LYS A 77 28.92 -39.28 4.95
C LYS A 77 29.43 -39.42 3.50
N ASP A 78 30.61 -40.04 3.30
CA ASP A 78 31.17 -40.25 1.97
C ASP A 78 30.30 -41.19 1.11
N HIS A 79 29.70 -42.22 1.74
CA HIS A 79 28.74 -43.10 1.06
C HIS A 79 27.47 -42.36 0.61
N GLN A 80 26.97 -41.41 1.41
CA GLN A 80 25.82 -40.57 1.04
C GLN A 80 26.12 -39.68 -0.16
N ILE A 81 27.30 -39.05 -0.22
CA ILE A 81 27.70 -38.25 -1.38
C ILE A 81 27.79 -39.12 -2.63
N SER A 82 28.37 -40.32 -2.52
CA SER A 82 28.46 -41.25 -3.65
C SER A 82 27.08 -41.67 -4.15
N ALA A 83 26.19 -42.11 -3.25
CA ALA A 83 24.84 -42.55 -3.61
C ALA A 83 24.00 -41.41 -4.20
N PHE A 84 24.10 -40.20 -3.65
CA PHE A 84 23.46 -39.00 -4.19
C PHE A 84 23.99 -38.68 -5.60
N SER A 85 25.31 -38.73 -5.79
CA SER A 85 25.93 -38.48 -7.10
C SER A 85 25.55 -39.52 -8.15
N ASP A 86 25.42 -40.79 -7.75
CA ASP A 86 25.00 -41.89 -8.64
C ASP A 86 23.60 -41.62 -9.20
N ARG A 87 22.68 -41.22 -8.33
CA ARG A 87 21.29 -40.91 -8.72
C ARG A 87 21.16 -39.66 -9.59
N LEU A 88 22.13 -38.75 -9.53
CA LEU A 88 22.21 -37.58 -10.40
C LEU A 88 23.04 -37.81 -11.68
N GLY A 89 23.70 -38.98 -11.80
CA GLY A 89 24.58 -39.31 -12.92
C GLY A 89 25.90 -38.54 -12.92
N LEU A 90 26.41 -38.13 -11.76
CA LEU A 90 27.59 -37.28 -11.59
C LEU A 90 28.81 -37.99 -10.97
N THR A 91 28.71 -39.29 -10.69
CA THR A 91 29.78 -40.08 -10.05
C THR A 91 31.06 -40.15 -10.89
N LYS A 92 32.20 -40.12 -10.20
CA LYS A 92 33.55 -40.24 -10.76
C LYS A 92 34.33 -41.35 -10.06
N GLU A 93 35.52 -41.64 -10.59
CA GLU A 93 36.40 -42.73 -10.14
C GLU A 93 36.84 -42.61 -8.67
N THR A 94 36.86 -41.40 -8.11
CA THR A 94 37.21 -41.17 -6.70
C THR A 94 36.18 -40.29 -6.00
N PRO A 95 36.04 -40.38 -4.66
CA PRO A 95 35.16 -39.51 -3.87
C PRO A 95 35.47 -38.03 -4.07
N GLU A 96 36.75 -37.68 -4.17
CA GLU A 96 37.17 -36.29 -4.38
C GLU A 96 36.78 -35.78 -5.77
N LEU A 97 37.00 -36.56 -6.83
CA LEU A 97 36.56 -36.19 -8.18
C LEU A 97 35.04 -36.12 -8.28
N THR A 98 34.33 -36.97 -7.54
CA THR A 98 32.85 -36.96 -7.45
C THR A 98 32.36 -35.67 -6.80
N TYR A 99 32.98 -35.29 -5.68
CA TYR A 99 32.70 -34.02 -5.02
C TYR A 99 33.02 -32.81 -5.92
N GLN A 100 34.15 -32.80 -6.62
CA GLN A 100 34.48 -31.71 -7.56
C GLN A 100 33.47 -31.63 -8.72
N ALA A 101 32.94 -32.75 -9.20
CA ALA A 101 31.89 -32.77 -10.22
C ALA A 101 30.56 -32.19 -9.70
N LEU A 102 30.14 -32.58 -8.49
CA LEU A 102 28.96 -32.02 -7.81
C LEU A 102 29.11 -30.52 -7.54
N LYS A 103 30.26 -30.10 -7.01
CA LYS A 103 30.61 -28.70 -6.76
C LYS A 103 30.55 -27.88 -8.05
N LYS A 104 31.17 -28.37 -9.13
CA LYS A 104 31.17 -27.69 -10.42
C LYS A 104 29.75 -27.51 -10.94
N GLU A 105 28.93 -28.56 -10.89
CA GLU A 105 27.54 -28.51 -11.36
C GLU A 105 26.70 -27.53 -10.53
N LEU A 106 26.84 -27.55 -9.20
CA LEU A 106 26.14 -26.65 -8.28
C LEU A 106 26.56 -25.18 -8.46
N VAL A 107 27.85 -24.91 -8.66
CA VAL A 107 28.40 -23.56 -8.81
C VAL A 107 28.11 -22.96 -10.19
N GLU A 108 28.32 -23.73 -11.26
CA GLU A 108 28.17 -23.24 -12.64
C GLU A 108 26.72 -23.28 -13.13
N PHE A 109 25.90 -24.24 -12.65
CA PHE A 109 24.54 -24.48 -13.16
C PHE A 109 23.51 -24.79 -12.05
N PRO A 110 23.33 -23.89 -11.06
CA PRO A 110 22.47 -24.14 -9.90
C PRO A 110 21.01 -24.45 -10.26
N ASP A 111 20.42 -23.78 -11.25
CA ASP A 111 19.03 -24.02 -11.67
C ASP A 111 18.84 -25.41 -12.28
N ARG A 112 19.81 -25.84 -13.10
CA ARG A 112 19.84 -27.18 -13.70
C ARG A 112 20.03 -28.24 -12.62
N PHE A 113 20.90 -27.97 -11.65
CA PHE A 113 21.16 -28.86 -10.53
C PHE A 113 19.91 -28.99 -9.63
N ALA A 114 19.26 -27.87 -9.28
CA ALA A 114 18.00 -27.84 -8.54
C ALA A 114 16.89 -28.64 -9.21
N LYS A 115 16.71 -28.42 -10.52
CA LYS A 115 15.74 -29.20 -11.30
C LYS A 115 16.03 -30.70 -11.26
N ARG A 116 17.29 -31.13 -11.43
CA ARG A 116 17.66 -32.55 -11.35
C ARG A 116 17.41 -33.15 -9.97
N VAL A 117 17.79 -32.43 -8.91
CA VAL A 117 17.55 -32.87 -7.53
C VAL A 117 16.05 -33.03 -7.27
N LEU A 118 15.22 -32.10 -7.76
CA LEU A 118 13.77 -32.15 -7.64
C LEU A 118 13.12 -33.26 -8.48
N ASP A 119 13.53 -33.41 -9.74
CA ASP A 119 13.03 -34.44 -10.65
C ASP A 119 13.37 -35.85 -10.13
N SER A 120 14.56 -36.01 -9.51
CA SER A 120 15.00 -37.25 -8.88
C SER A 120 14.49 -37.44 -7.44
N GLN A 121 13.78 -36.45 -6.87
CA GLN A 121 13.30 -36.44 -5.47
C GLN A 121 14.42 -36.70 -4.43
N GLU A 122 15.63 -36.23 -4.71
CA GLU A 122 16.80 -36.45 -3.87
C GLU A 122 16.92 -35.41 -2.75
N ILE A 123 17.54 -35.80 -1.64
CA ILE A 123 17.88 -34.89 -0.54
C ILE A 123 19.38 -34.59 -0.59
N ILE A 124 19.73 -33.31 -0.53
CA ILE A 124 21.12 -32.90 -0.52
C ILE A 124 21.82 -33.41 0.75
N PRO A 125 22.98 -34.08 0.62
CA PRO A 125 23.80 -34.48 1.77
C PRO A 125 24.33 -33.26 2.53
N ASP A 126 24.30 -33.28 3.88
CA ASP A 126 24.85 -32.18 4.70
C ASP A 126 26.34 -31.96 4.42
N GLN A 127 27.08 -33.04 4.21
CA GLN A 127 28.51 -32.99 3.93
C GLN A 127 28.82 -32.21 2.62
N LEU A 128 27.92 -32.25 1.63
CA LEU A 128 28.09 -31.48 0.39
C LEU A 128 28.03 -29.97 0.71
N LEU A 129 27.05 -29.56 1.52
CA LEU A 129 26.91 -28.17 1.96
C LEU A 129 28.10 -27.77 2.85
N GLU A 130 28.40 -28.55 3.89
CA GLU A 130 29.54 -28.33 4.81
C GLU A 130 30.87 -28.13 4.06
N ARG A 131 31.22 -29.04 3.13
CA ARG A 131 32.46 -28.92 2.35
C ARG A 131 32.45 -27.71 1.42
N LEU A 132 31.30 -27.41 0.79
CA LEU A 132 31.17 -26.23 -0.07
C LEU A 132 31.48 -24.95 0.70
N PHE A 133 30.96 -24.81 1.92
CA PHE A 133 31.24 -23.67 2.79
C PHE A 133 32.72 -23.62 3.21
N VAL A 134 33.28 -24.74 3.69
CA VAL A 134 34.68 -24.78 4.16
C VAL A 134 35.66 -24.40 3.04
N GLU A 135 35.39 -24.80 1.79
CA GLU A 135 36.29 -24.54 0.67
C GLU A 135 36.09 -23.18 -0.01
N MET A 136 34.88 -22.62 0.02
CA MET A 136 34.53 -21.41 -0.73
C MET A 136 34.21 -20.20 0.15
N GLY A 137 34.09 -20.38 1.46
CA GLY A 137 33.66 -19.33 2.38
C GLY A 137 32.30 -18.76 1.99
N GLU A 138 32.20 -17.43 1.93
CA GLU A 138 30.99 -16.70 1.53
C GLU A 138 30.51 -17.07 0.12
N LYS A 139 31.41 -17.38 -0.82
CA LYS A 139 31.01 -17.84 -2.17
C LYS A 139 30.22 -19.14 -2.13
N GLY A 140 30.52 -20.03 -1.18
CA GLY A 140 29.76 -21.26 -0.97
C GLY A 140 28.36 -20.99 -0.41
N LEU A 141 28.23 -19.93 0.40
CA LEU A 141 26.96 -19.46 0.92
C LEU A 141 26.05 -18.93 -0.18
N PHE A 142 26.58 -18.09 -1.06
CA PHE A 142 25.82 -17.57 -2.21
C PHE A 142 25.36 -18.68 -3.15
N VAL A 143 26.26 -19.62 -3.48
CA VAL A 143 25.94 -20.77 -4.35
C VAL A 143 24.83 -21.64 -3.74
N SER A 144 24.88 -21.89 -2.43
CA SER A 144 23.84 -22.65 -1.73
C SER A 144 22.49 -21.92 -1.78
N MET A 145 22.51 -20.61 -1.58
CA MET A 145 21.29 -19.78 -1.59
C MET A 145 20.64 -19.70 -2.95
N ARG A 146 21.45 -19.54 -4.02
CA ARG A 146 20.97 -19.58 -5.41
C ARG A 146 20.33 -20.92 -5.77
N PHE A 147 20.82 -22.02 -5.19
CA PHE A 147 20.16 -23.31 -5.34
C PHE A 147 18.81 -23.36 -4.57
N ALA A 148 18.76 -22.87 -3.33
CA ALA A 148 17.53 -22.86 -2.53
C ALA A 148 16.43 -22.02 -3.19
N GLU A 149 16.82 -20.89 -3.79
CA GLU A 149 16.00 -20.05 -4.65
C GLU A 149 15.42 -20.86 -5.82
N ALA A 150 16.28 -21.51 -6.62
CA ALA A 150 15.86 -22.31 -7.77
C ALA A 150 14.88 -23.44 -7.38
N VAL A 151 15.09 -24.08 -6.22
CA VAL A 151 14.14 -25.08 -5.69
C VAL A 151 12.79 -24.45 -5.38
N THR A 152 12.79 -23.27 -4.76
CA THR A 152 11.57 -22.55 -4.36
C THR A 152 10.76 -22.11 -5.58
N VAL A 153 11.42 -21.64 -6.64
CA VAL A 153 10.79 -21.21 -7.91
C VAL A 153 10.09 -22.38 -8.62
N VAL A 154 10.70 -23.56 -8.65
CA VAL A 154 10.10 -24.76 -9.27
C VAL A 154 8.83 -25.21 -8.54
N ILE A 155 8.74 -24.95 -7.23
CA ILE A 155 7.58 -25.32 -6.41
C ILE A 155 6.49 -24.22 -6.46
N SER A 156 6.87 -22.94 -6.57
CA SER A 156 5.91 -21.81 -6.61
C SER A 156 5.18 -21.68 -7.95
N THR A 157 5.80 -22.13 -9.05
CA THR A 157 5.25 -22.05 -10.42
C THR A 157 3.99 -22.89 -10.66
N GLU A 158 3.58 -23.76 -9.73
CA GLU A 158 2.32 -24.52 -9.82
C GLU A 158 1.07 -23.80 -9.28
N SER A 159 1.14 -22.59 -8.68
CA SER A 159 -0.07 -22.06 -7.98
C SER A 159 -0.52 -20.60 -8.13
N LEU A 160 0.25 -19.63 -8.64
CA LEU A 160 -0.25 -18.24 -8.76
C LEU A 160 0.27 -17.55 -10.02
N SER A 161 -0.66 -16.99 -10.81
CA SER A 161 -0.30 -16.13 -11.95
C SER A 161 0.23 -14.79 -11.44
N ASN A 162 1.54 -14.59 -11.48
CA ASN A 162 2.23 -13.35 -11.11
C ASN A 162 1.66 -12.10 -11.84
N LYS A 163 1.05 -12.30 -13.02
CA LYS A 163 0.42 -11.23 -13.81
C LYS A 163 -0.75 -10.55 -13.10
N HIS A 164 -1.53 -11.28 -12.28
CA HIS A 164 -2.68 -10.69 -11.57
C HIS A 164 -2.25 -9.88 -10.34
N LEU A 165 -1.16 -10.28 -9.69
CA LEU A 165 -0.54 -9.58 -8.55
C LEU A 165 0.22 -8.32 -8.98
N PHE A 166 0.87 -8.35 -10.15
CA PHE A 166 1.59 -7.19 -10.70
C PHE A 166 0.65 -6.10 -11.25
N LEU A 167 -0.46 -6.48 -11.90
CA LEU A 167 -1.43 -5.53 -12.47
C LEU A 167 -2.39 -4.93 -11.43
N GLN A 168 -2.53 -5.54 -10.25
CA GLN A 168 -3.23 -4.97 -9.11
C GLN A 168 -2.20 -4.42 -8.13
N HIS A 169 -1.73 -3.19 -8.36
CA HIS A 169 -1.13 -2.41 -7.28
C HIS A 169 -2.14 -2.27 -6.13
N GLY A 170 -1.99 -3.14 -5.13
CA GLY A 170 -2.85 -3.28 -3.96
C GLY A 170 -3.60 -4.61 -3.91
N ILE A 171 -2.94 -5.69 -3.50
CA ILE A 171 -3.64 -6.88 -2.97
C ILE A 171 -3.22 -7.14 -1.52
N ARG A 172 -3.75 -6.30 -0.63
CA ARG A 172 -4.12 -6.75 0.71
C ARG A 172 -5.39 -7.58 0.60
N ASP A 173 -5.26 -8.83 0.15
CA ASP A 173 -6.13 -9.95 0.54
C ASP A 173 -5.93 -11.18 -0.34
N ASN A 174 -5.24 -12.16 0.21
CA ASN A 174 -5.98 -13.14 0.99
C ASN A 174 -5.00 -13.80 1.97
N GLN A 175 -4.72 -13.12 3.07
CA GLN A 175 -3.71 -13.55 4.04
C GLN A 175 -3.92 -15.00 4.52
N LYS A 176 -5.19 -15.44 4.61
CA LYS A 176 -5.55 -16.82 4.98
C LYS A 176 -5.34 -17.81 3.84
N GLN A 177 -5.72 -17.49 2.59
CA GLN A 177 -5.46 -18.37 1.45
C GLN A 177 -3.98 -18.42 1.07
N MET A 178 -3.26 -17.30 1.13
CA MET A 178 -1.80 -17.27 0.98
C MET A 178 -1.13 -18.07 2.08
N TYR A 179 -1.54 -17.92 3.35
CA TYR A 179 -1.04 -18.77 4.44
C TYR A 179 -1.36 -20.26 4.22
N GLN A 180 -2.56 -20.61 3.77
CA GLN A 180 -2.93 -22.01 3.49
C GLN A 180 -2.21 -22.59 2.27
N ALA A 181 -2.02 -21.81 1.20
CA ALA A 181 -1.22 -22.21 0.04
C ALA A 181 0.27 -22.33 0.43
N ARG A 182 0.80 -21.38 1.20
CA ARG A 182 2.16 -21.41 1.76
C ARG A 182 2.36 -22.60 2.69
N SER A 183 1.43 -22.87 3.60
CA SER A 183 1.48 -24.05 4.48
C SER A 183 1.46 -25.36 3.67
N ARG A 184 0.68 -25.44 2.59
CA ARG A 184 0.69 -26.60 1.68
C ARG A 184 2.04 -26.77 0.96
N VAL A 185 2.64 -25.67 0.49
CA VAL A 185 3.98 -25.66 -0.14
C VAL A 185 5.08 -26.02 0.86
N MET A 186 5.02 -25.51 2.09
CA MET A 186 5.97 -25.83 3.17
C MET A 186 5.87 -27.28 3.64
N ASN A 187 4.69 -27.89 3.51
CA ASN A 187 4.46 -29.30 3.80
C ASN A 187 4.76 -30.19 2.59
N ASP A 188 5.25 -29.63 1.47
CA ASP A 188 5.73 -30.39 0.33
C ASP A 188 7.10 -31.02 0.67
N PRO A 189 7.26 -32.35 0.57
CA PRO A 189 8.54 -33.02 0.82
C PRO A 189 9.70 -32.47 -0.02
N ARG A 190 9.41 -31.88 -1.19
CA ARG A 190 10.39 -31.26 -2.09
C ARG A 190 10.98 -29.96 -1.54
N TYR A 191 10.28 -29.29 -0.62
CA TYR A 191 10.70 -28.05 0.02
C TYR A 191 11.79 -28.27 1.10
N TYR A 192 12.03 -29.53 1.47
CA TYR A 192 12.99 -29.93 2.50
C TYR A 192 14.43 -29.50 2.20
N ASN A 193 14.85 -29.53 0.93
CA ASN A 193 16.19 -29.10 0.53
C ASN A 193 16.42 -27.59 0.74
N ALA A 194 15.43 -26.76 0.42
CA ALA A 194 15.50 -25.32 0.67
C ALA A 194 15.59 -25.02 2.17
N LEU A 195 14.76 -25.70 2.98
CA LEU A 195 14.81 -25.62 4.45
C LEU A 195 16.17 -26.02 5.02
N LYS A 196 16.74 -27.11 4.50
CA LYS A 196 18.04 -27.65 4.92
C LYS A 196 19.16 -26.66 4.62
N ILE A 197 19.14 -26.05 3.44
CA ILE A 197 20.13 -25.06 3.03
C ILE A 197 20.01 -23.79 3.86
N VAL A 198 18.81 -23.24 4.01
CA VAL A 198 18.60 -22.03 4.83
C VAL A 198 19.07 -22.26 6.27
N ARG A 199 18.82 -23.45 6.84
CA ARG A 199 19.36 -23.82 8.17
C ARG A 199 20.89 -23.91 8.18
N ALA A 200 21.50 -24.52 7.17
CA ALA A 200 22.95 -24.63 7.06
C ALA A 200 23.61 -23.26 6.90
N VAL A 201 23.01 -22.38 6.08
CA VAL A 201 23.40 -20.98 5.88
C VAL A 201 23.29 -20.22 7.20
N LEU A 202 22.16 -20.30 7.90
CA LEU A 202 22.00 -19.65 9.20
C LEU A 202 22.98 -20.14 10.28
N ALA A 203 23.35 -21.42 10.24
CA ALA A 203 24.35 -21.95 11.17
C ALA A 203 25.71 -21.26 11.01
N GLN A 204 25.99 -20.68 9.84
CA GLN A 204 27.18 -19.86 9.58
C GLN A 204 27.04 -18.41 10.05
N LYS A 205 25.86 -18.00 10.55
CA LYS A 205 25.55 -16.65 11.03
C LYS A 205 25.90 -15.53 10.02
N PRO A 206 25.43 -15.64 8.76
CA PRO A 206 25.75 -14.66 7.74
C PRO A 206 25.14 -13.30 8.08
N LEU A 207 25.87 -12.26 7.74
CA LEU A 207 25.37 -10.89 7.79
C LEU A 207 24.65 -10.57 6.46
N SER A 208 23.66 -9.70 6.52
CA SER A 208 23.17 -9.04 5.32
C SER A 208 24.35 -8.32 4.63
N ASP A 209 24.52 -8.58 3.34
CA ASP A 209 25.63 -8.09 2.54
C ASP A 209 25.10 -7.53 1.23
N ALA A 210 25.26 -6.23 1.10
CA ALA A 210 24.74 -5.51 -0.04
C ALA A 210 25.55 -5.70 -1.32
N ASP A 211 26.87 -5.95 -1.20
CA ASP A 211 27.74 -6.10 -2.37
C ASP A 211 27.49 -7.42 -3.08
N ASN A 212 26.96 -8.40 -2.36
CA ASN A 212 26.51 -9.69 -2.91
C ASN A 212 24.98 -9.81 -3.04
N GLN A 213 24.24 -8.69 -2.91
CA GLN A 213 22.77 -8.64 -3.02
C GLN A 213 22.05 -9.65 -2.14
N PHE A 214 22.47 -9.74 -0.87
CA PHE A 214 22.07 -10.77 0.07
C PHE A 214 21.50 -10.17 1.37
N LEU A 215 20.31 -10.59 1.79
CA LEU A 215 19.67 -10.12 3.03
C LEU A 215 19.10 -11.29 3.83
N VAL A 216 19.16 -11.22 5.16
CA VAL A 216 18.57 -12.22 6.06
C VAL A 216 17.60 -11.54 7.01
N PHE A 217 16.38 -12.06 7.14
CA PHE A 217 15.31 -11.45 7.92
C PHE A 217 14.54 -12.48 8.76
N ARG A 218 14.00 -12.03 9.89
CA ARG A 218 13.10 -12.79 10.76
C ARG A 218 11.81 -12.01 10.91
N GLY A 219 10.69 -12.73 10.99
CA GLY A 219 9.44 -12.10 11.37
C GLY A 219 8.49 -13.04 12.08
N GLN A 220 7.37 -12.46 12.50
CA GLN A 220 6.37 -13.11 13.33
C GLN A 220 4.99 -12.90 12.72
N TYR A 221 4.21 -13.98 12.65
CA TYR A 221 2.80 -13.91 12.27
C TYR A 221 1.92 -13.66 13.50
N LYS A 222 0.73 -13.11 13.29
CA LYS A 222 -0.26 -12.95 14.37
C LYS A 222 -0.62 -14.34 14.92
N LYS A 223 -0.82 -14.43 16.24
CA LYS A 223 -1.29 -15.67 16.89
C LYS A 223 -2.49 -16.23 16.13
N SER A 224 -2.42 -17.50 15.76
CA SER A 224 -3.56 -18.20 15.17
C SER A 224 -4.73 -18.22 16.18
N ASN A 225 -5.93 -18.53 15.70
CA ASN A 225 -7.12 -18.65 16.54
C ASN A 225 -6.96 -19.73 17.64
N GLU A 226 -5.99 -20.63 17.51
CA GLU A 226 -5.65 -21.65 18.49
C GLU A 226 -4.58 -21.16 19.50
N GLY A 227 -4.24 -19.86 19.51
CA GLY A 227 -3.27 -19.24 20.42
C GLY A 227 -1.80 -19.36 19.99
N ARG A 228 -1.59 -19.80 18.76
CA ARG A 228 -0.36 -20.37 18.21
C ARG A 228 0.48 -19.31 17.45
N GLN A 229 1.70 -19.02 17.93
CA GLN A 229 2.58 -17.95 17.42
C GLN A 229 3.59 -18.47 16.39
N HIS A 230 3.27 -18.34 15.10
CA HIS A 230 4.20 -18.76 14.04
C HIS A 230 5.29 -17.71 13.77
N SER A 231 6.54 -18.15 13.63
CA SER A 231 7.66 -17.32 13.18
C SER A 231 8.10 -17.73 11.78
N PHE A 232 8.83 -16.86 11.08
CA PHE A 232 9.49 -17.22 9.83
C PHE A 232 10.89 -16.64 9.78
N LEU A 233 11.69 -17.25 8.92
CA LEU A 233 12.99 -16.77 8.55
C LEU A 233 13.11 -16.77 7.03
N GLU A 234 13.64 -15.68 6.50
CA GLU A 234 13.76 -15.45 5.08
C GLU A 234 15.14 -14.95 4.70
N VAL A 235 15.54 -15.34 3.51
CA VAL A 235 16.79 -14.91 2.92
C VAL A 235 16.49 -14.43 1.51
N VAL A 236 16.97 -13.24 1.17
CA VAL A 236 16.80 -12.61 -0.15
C VAL A 236 18.12 -12.63 -0.89
N HIS A 237 18.09 -13.04 -2.15
CA HIS A 237 19.23 -13.01 -3.06
C HIS A 237 18.76 -12.48 -4.43
N GLU A 238 19.39 -11.42 -4.95
CA GLU A 238 19.11 -10.84 -6.28
C GLU A 238 17.62 -10.50 -6.60
N GLY A 239 16.79 -10.29 -5.58
CA GLY A 239 15.37 -9.91 -5.67
C GLY A 239 14.43 -11.08 -5.37
N GLN A 240 15.00 -12.26 -5.17
CA GLN A 240 14.29 -13.51 -4.98
C GLN A 240 14.33 -13.94 -3.51
N ILE A 241 13.20 -14.44 -3.01
CA ILE A 241 13.01 -14.78 -1.60
C ILE A 241 13.05 -16.30 -1.42
N ALA A 242 14.00 -16.78 -0.61
CA ALA A 242 13.99 -18.13 -0.06
C ALA A 242 13.37 -18.09 1.34
N LYS A 243 12.18 -18.68 1.48
CA LYS A 243 11.35 -18.60 2.69
C LYS A 243 11.33 -19.87 3.50
N VAL A 244 11.46 -19.74 4.82
CA VAL A 244 11.29 -20.83 5.77
C VAL A 244 10.32 -20.42 6.88
N LEU A 245 9.14 -21.04 6.90
CA LEU A 245 8.26 -21.02 8.06
C LEU A 245 8.87 -21.86 9.20
N VAL A 246 8.90 -21.31 10.40
CA VAL A 246 9.46 -21.93 11.61
C VAL A 246 8.32 -22.13 12.61
N ASP A 247 8.12 -23.37 13.04
CA ASP A 247 7.06 -23.72 13.99
C ASP A 247 7.42 -23.40 15.46
N GLU A 248 6.38 -23.20 16.26
CA GLU A 248 6.26 -22.51 17.56
C GLU A 248 7.21 -22.84 18.70
N GLN A 249 8.00 -23.91 18.61
CA GLN A 249 8.74 -24.44 19.76
C GLN A 249 10.21 -24.76 19.48
N LYS A 250 10.69 -24.54 18.25
CA LYS A 250 12.13 -24.62 17.99
C LYS A 250 12.74 -23.24 18.19
N GLU A 251 13.13 -22.96 19.42
CA GLU A 251 14.06 -21.88 19.72
C GLU A 251 15.30 -22.05 18.83
N PHE A 252 15.48 -21.16 17.86
CA PHE A 252 16.82 -20.88 17.38
C PHE A 252 17.62 -20.41 18.59
N LYS A 253 18.80 -20.98 18.80
CA LYS A 253 19.64 -20.59 19.93
C LYS A 253 19.92 -19.09 19.86
N SER A 254 19.99 -18.40 20.99
CA SER A 254 20.19 -16.95 21.07
C SER A 254 21.38 -16.47 20.23
N ASP A 255 22.43 -17.29 20.16
CA ASP A 255 23.65 -17.00 19.39
C ASP A 255 23.46 -17.05 17.87
N GLN A 256 22.36 -17.63 17.36
CA GLN A 256 21.97 -17.61 15.95
C GLN A 256 21.10 -16.40 15.59
N LEU A 257 20.62 -15.64 16.58
CA LEU A 257 19.55 -14.65 16.44
C LEU A 257 20.01 -13.19 16.61
N GLU A 258 21.15 -12.93 17.25
CA GLU A 258 21.58 -11.58 17.66
C GLU A 258 21.73 -10.56 16.51
N ARG A 259 21.78 -11.01 15.25
CA ARG A 259 22.02 -10.13 14.09
C ARG A 259 20.94 -10.15 13.01
N THR A 260 19.84 -10.90 13.22
CA THR A 260 18.75 -10.95 12.22
C THR A 260 17.71 -9.88 12.52
N PRO A 261 17.39 -8.97 11.58
CA PRO A 261 16.34 -7.98 11.73
C PRO A 261 15.00 -8.66 12.01
N ILE A 262 14.24 -8.13 12.97
CA ILE A 262 12.90 -8.61 13.29
C ILE A 262 11.89 -7.62 12.71
N PHE A 263 11.07 -8.08 11.77
CA PHE A 263 9.99 -7.27 11.20
C PHE A 263 8.64 -7.62 11.82
N PHE A 264 7.87 -6.57 12.11
CA PHE A 264 6.43 -6.70 12.24
C PHE A 264 5.82 -7.12 10.90
N ARG A 265 4.66 -7.76 10.97
CA ARG A 265 4.01 -8.36 9.82
C ARG A 265 3.78 -7.36 8.69
N GLU A 266 3.36 -6.14 9.04
CA GLU A 266 3.01 -5.09 8.10
C GLU A 266 4.23 -4.62 7.30
N VAL A 267 5.37 -4.43 7.98
CA VAL A 267 6.63 -4.02 7.34
C VAL A 267 7.17 -5.15 6.46
N TYR A 268 7.02 -6.38 6.91
CA TYR A 268 7.40 -7.55 6.13
C TYR A 268 6.55 -7.71 4.85
N GLU A 269 5.23 -7.56 4.95
CA GLU A 269 4.33 -7.64 3.78
C GLU A 269 4.69 -6.55 2.74
N GLU A 270 5.04 -5.35 3.19
CA GLU A 270 5.50 -4.27 2.29
C GLU A 270 6.82 -4.62 1.57
N LEU A 271 7.77 -5.22 2.28
CA LEU A 271 9.05 -5.65 1.71
C LEU A 271 8.87 -6.78 0.69
N GLU A 272 8.03 -7.78 1.03
CA GLU A 272 7.71 -8.90 0.13
C GLU A 272 7.07 -8.40 -1.17
N GLU A 273 6.10 -7.48 -1.10
CA GLU A 273 5.51 -6.85 -2.29
C GLU A 273 6.55 -6.11 -3.14
N SER A 274 7.42 -5.33 -2.50
CA SER A 274 8.47 -4.55 -3.17
C SER A 274 9.51 -5.44 -3.86
N LEU A 275 9.80 -6.62 -3.29
CA LEU A 275 10.70 -7.61 -3.87
C LEU A 275 10.07 -8.31 -5.08
N VAL A 276 8.81 -8.75 -4.96
CA VAL A 276 8.07 -9.37 -6.07
C VAL A 276 7.94 -8.41 -7.26
N ALA A 277 7.64 -7.13 -6.99
CA ALA A 277 7.57 -6.12 -8.03
C ALA A 277 8.91 -5.94 -8.74
N PHE A 278 10.02 -5.98 -7.99
CA PHE A 278 11.36 -5.84 -8.53
C PHE A 278 11.77 -7.03 -9.38
N ASP A 279 11.52 -8.26 -8.92
CA ASP A 279 11.80 -9.46 -9.71
C ASP A 279 11.02 -9.48 -11.03
N TYR A 280 9.73 -9.11 -10.98
CA TYR A 280 8.95 -8.97 -12.20
C TYR A 280 9.56 -7.95 -13.17
N PHE A 281 10.00 -6.80 -12.65
CA PHE A 281 10.63 -5.75 -13.43
C PHE A 281 11.94 -6.22 -14.07
N LEU A 282 12.80 -6.96 -13.35
CA LEU A 282 14.00 -7.59 -13.89
C LEU A 282 13.65 -8.53 -15.05
N GLY A 283 12.65 -9.39 -14.87
CA GLY A 283 12.16 -10.30 -15.90
C GLY A 283 11.65 -9.58 -17.15
N ARG A 284 10.98 -8.42 -16.99
CA ARG A 284 10.52 -7.59 -18.12
C ARG A 284 11.71 -6.99 -18.88
N ILE A 285 12.68 -6.38 -18.20
CA ILE A 285 13.88 -5.79 -18.84
C ILE A 285 14.58 -6.85 -19.70
N ASP A 286 14.80 -8.05 -19.14
CA ASP A 286 15.45 -9.14 -19.85
C ASP A 286 14.63 -9.65 -21.03
N GLN A 287 13.31 -9.74 -20.90
CA GLN A 287 12.43 -10.08 -22.02
C GLN A 287 12.53 -9.01 -23.13
N MET A 288 12.46 -7.72 -22.78
CA MET A 288 12.54 -6.62 -23.73
C MET A 288 13.88 -6.61 -24.47
N ARG A 289 15.01 -6.81 -23.78
CA ARG A 289 16.33 -6.99 -24.40
C ARG A 289 16.35 -8.13 -25.42
N ARG A 290 15.75 -9.28 -25.09
CA ARG A 290 15.63 -10.42 -26.01
C ARG A 290 14.76 -10.07 -27.23
N LEU A 291 13.65 -9.37 -27.02
CA LEU A 291 12.78 -8.94 -28.12
C LEU A 291 13.52 -8.01 -29.09
N VAL A 292 14.25 -7.01 -28.58
CA VAL A 292 15.06 -6.08 -29.40
C VAL A 292 16.18 -6.82 -30.13
N ARG A 293 16.82 -7.81 -29.49
CA ARG A 293 17.93 -8.57 -30.09
C ARG A 293 17.49 -9.54 -31.18
N TYR A 294 16.38 -10.25 -30.99
CA TYR A 294 15.96 -11.36 -31.87
C TYR A 294 14.85 -10.99 -32.86
N LYS A 295 14.11 -9.89 -32.62
CA LYS A 295 13.09 -9.30 -33.52
C LYS A 295 12.17 -10.32 -34.22
N ASN A 296 11.49 -11.19 -33.46
CA ASN A 296 10.51 -12.15 -34.01
C ASN A 296 9.24 -11.47 -34.56
N LYS A 297 8.37 -12.19 -35.30
CA LYS A 297 7.18 -11.60 -36.01
C LYS A 297 6.20 -10.74 -35.17
N GLN A 298 6.30 -10.72 -33.84
CA GLN A 298 5.44 -9.93 -32.95
C GLN A 298 6.24 -9.12 -31.92
N TRP A 299 7.53 -8.91 -32.16
CA TRP A 299 8.43 -8.35 -31.15
C TRP A 299 8.03 -6.94 -30.74
N GLU A 300 7.62 -6.08 -31.68
CA GLU A 300 7.23 -4.69 -31.41
C GLU A 300 5.97 -4.61 -30.54
N GLN A 301 4.96 -5.44 -30.84
CA GLN A 301 3.74 -5.49 -30.04
C GLN A 301 4.05 -5.91 -28.60
N LYS A 302 4.81 -6.99 -28.42
CA LYS A 302 5.20 -7.48 -27.09
C LYS A 302 6.09 -6.48 -26.35
N PHE A 303 6.99 -5.81 -27.07
CA PHE A 303 7.83 -4.76 -26.50
C PHE A 303 6.97 -3.60 -25.99
N ARG A 304 5.95 -3.16 -26.75
CA ARG A 304 5.03 -2.10 -26.31
C ARG A 304 4.20 -2.50 -25.10
N GLU A 305 3.81 -3.77 -25.00
CA GLU A 305 3.13 -4.32 -23.82
C GLU A 305 4.06 -4.30 -22.59
N ASP A 306 5.27 -4.86 -22.70
CA ASP A 306 6.27 -4.87 -21.63
C ASP A 306 6.72 -3.44 -21.25
N MET A 307 6.79 -2.52 -22.22
CA MET A 307 7.14 -1.10 -22.03
C MET A 307 6.14 -0.38 -21.12
N LYS A 308 4.83 -0.63 -21.28
CA LYS A 308 3.80 -0.04 -20.40
C LYS A 308 3.90 -0.58 -18.98
N GLU A 309 4.29 -1.85 -18.82
CA GLU A 309 4.47 -2.44 -17.50
C GLU A 309 5.73 -1.91 -16.80
N ALA A 310 6.83 -1.73 -17.55
CA ALA A 310 8.05 -1.10 -17.06
C ALA A 310 7.85 0.38 -16.71
N GLU A 311 7.03 1.10 -17.47
CA GLU A 311 6.62 2.48 -17.20
C GLU A 311 6.00 2.62 -15.81
N VAL A 312 5.07 1.71 -15.47
CA VAL A 312 4.42 1.70 -14.16
C VAL A 312 5.44 1.47 -13.06
N PHE A 313 6.36 0.52 -13.22
CA PHE A 313 7.38 0.26 -12.20
C PHE A 313 8.26 1.49 -11.93
N VAL A 314 8.77 2.16 -12.98
CA VAL A 314 9.60 3.36 -12.82
C VAL A 314 8.79 4.48 -12.17
N LEU A 315 7.56 4.68 -12.62
CA LEU A 315 6.66 5.69 -12.06
C LEU A 315 6.45 5.50 -10.56
N THR A 316 6.26 4.25 -10.09
CA THR A 316 5.96 3.97 -8.68
C THR A 316 7.22 3.76 -7.82
N ASN A 317 8.33 3.28 -8.36
CA ASN A 317 9.46 2.83 -7.55
C ASN A 317 10.72 3.68 -7.71
N VAL A 318 10.89 4.36 -8.84
CA VAL A 318 12.06 5.21 -9.13
C VAL A 318 11.58 6.47 -9.85
N SER A 319 10.63 7.14 -9.20
CA SER A 319 9.69 8.07 -9.85
C SER A 319 10.38 9.27 -10.51
N HIS A 320 11.49 9.74 -9.94
CA HIS A 320 12.29 10.83 -10.50
C HIS A 320 12.86 10.56 -11.91
N ARG A 321 12.91 9.30 -12.37
CA ARG A 321 13.31 8.91 -13.74
C ARG A 321 12.14 8.80 -14.72
N TYR A 322 10.91 8.90 -14.24
CA TYR A 322 9.71 8.74 -15.06
C TYR A 322 9.61 9.76 -16.18
N LYS A 323 10.00 11.02 -15.92
CA LYS A 323 9.96 12.08 -16.94
C LYS A 323 10.80 11.73 -18.16
N ASP A 324 12.02 11.24 -17.95
CA ASP A 324 12.93 10.85 -19.02
C ASP A 324 12.40 9.62 -19.77
N LEU A 325 11.86 8.66 -19.02
CA LEU A 325 11.24 7.46 -19.59
C LEU A 325 10.03 7.80 -20.47
N ARG A 326 9.18 8.73 -20.05
CA ARG A 326 7.95 9.10 -20.76
C ARG A 326 8.23 9.70 -22.13
N VAL A 327 9.25 10.55 -22.24
CA VAL A 327 9.69 11.10 -23.53
C VAL A 327 10.08 9.99 -24.50
N LEU A 328 10.79 8.96 -24.01
CA LEU A 328 11.21 7.82 -24.83
C LEU A 328 10.02 6.93 -25.21
N ILE A 329 9.06 6.75 -24.32
CA ILE A 329 7.82 6.02 -24.61
C ILE A 329 7.05 6.68 -25.75
N ASP A 330 6.87 8.00 -25.70
CA ASP A 330 6.14 8.73 -26.74
C ASP A 330 6.86 8.63 -28.10
N GLN A 331 8.20 8.67 -28.13
CA GLN A 331 9.00 8.43 -29.34
C GLN A 331 8.82 7.00 -29.87
N LEU A 332 8.81 6.02 -28.98
CA LEU A 332 8.65 4.61 -29.31
C LEU A 332 7.21 4.24 -29.70
N GLN A 333 6.22 5.09 -29.44
CA GLN A 333 4.82 4.90 -29.87
C GLN A 333 4.60 5.11 -31.38
N THR A 334 5.60 5.59 -32.11
CA THR A 334 5.57 5.73 -33.57
C THR A 334 5.57 4.37 -34.30
N PRO A 335 5.10 4.30 -35.58
CA PRO A 335 4.97 3.04 -36.32
C PRO A 335 6.27 2.26 -36.48
N GLU A 336 7.41 2.95 -36.62
CA GLU A 336 8.74 2.35 -36.67
C GLU A 336 9.54 2.77 -35.42
N MET A 337 9.98 1.78 -34.63
CA MET A 337 10.77 2.04 -33.43
C MET A 337 12.23 2.32 -33.77
N SER A 338 12.72 3.52 -33.42
CA SER A 338 14.14 3.89 -33.55
C SER A 338 15.03 3.01 -32.66
N GLU A 339 16.12 2.48 -33.21
CA GLU A 339 17.09 1.69 -32.43
C GLU A 339 17.76 2.53 -31.32
N GLN A 340 17.98 3.82 -31.57
CA GLN A 340 18.51 4.74 -30.57
C GLN A 340 17.53 4.89 -29.40
N SER A 341 16.25 5.14 -29.69
CA SER A 341 15.23 5.28 -28.64
C SER A 341 15.00 3.96 -27.88
N LEU A 342 15.13 2.80 -28.53
CA LEU A 342 15.08 1.49 -27.87
C LEU A 342 16.25 1.30 -26.91
N SER A 343 17.46 1.67 -27.34
CA SER A 343 18.66 1.60 -26.50
C SER A 343 18.56 2.55 -25.32
N ASP A 344 18.16 3.80 -25.55
CA ASP A 344 18.03 4.81 -24.50
C ASP A 344 16.93 4.42 -23.50
N PHE A 345 15.83 3.84 -23.97
CA PHE A 345 14.77 3.33 -23.11
C PHE A 345 15.28 2.21 -22.19
N LEU A 346 15.98 1.21 -22.74
CA LEU A 346 16.57 0.13 -21.93
C LEU A 346 17.62 0.67 -20.95
N ASN A 347 18.42 1.66 -21.35
CA ASN A 347 19.40 2.30 -20.47
C ASN A 347 18.74 2.98 -19.26
N VAL A 348 17.61 3.69 -19.46
CA VAL A 348 16.86 4.31 -18.34
C VAL A 348 16.32 3.24 -17.40
N LEU A 349 15.80 2.11 -17.92
CA LEU A 349 15.34 1.01 -17.08
C LEU A 349 16.47 0.35 -16.28
N GLU A 350 17.65 0.18 -16.88
CA GLU A 350 18.84 -0.36 -16.21
C GLU A 350 19.34 0.55 -15.09
N GLN A 351 19.31 1.87 -15.31
CA GLN A 351 19.64 2.84 -14.26
C GLN A 351 18.61 2.80 -13.13
N ALA A 352 17.31 2.71 -13.45
CA ALA A 352 16.26 2.55 -12.46
C ALA A 352 16.41 1.24 -11.67
N GLN A 353 16.76 0.15 -12.36
CA GLN A 353 17.08 -1.14 -11.74
C GLN A 353 18.23 -1.01 -10.74
N GLU A 354 19.33 -0.37 -11.12
CA GLU A 354 20.52 -0.27 -10.27
C GLU A 354 20.28 0.61 -9.04
N GLU A 355 19.51 1.68 -9.19
CA GLU A 355 19.09 2.51 -8.06
C GLU A 355 18.19 1.74 -7.11
N TYR A 356 17.14 1.10 -7.63
CA TYR A 356 16.22 0.28 -6.83
C TYR A 356 16.96 -0.83 -6.08
N ARG A 357 17.89 -1.52 -6.77
CA ARG A 357 18.79 -2.52 -6.18
C ARG A 357 19.65 -1.92 -5.07
N THR A 358 20.34 -0.82 -5.34
CA THR A 358 21.22 -0.16 -4.36
C THR A 358 20.47 0.13 -3.07
N PHE A 359 19.25 0.63 -3.16
CA PHE A 359 18.42 0.87 -1.99
C PHE A 359 18.00 -0.41 -1.28
N LEU A 360 17.48 -1.39 -2.04
CA LEU A 360 17.01 -2.65 -1.50
C LEU A 360 18.10 -3.37 -0.70
N TYR A 361 19.37 -3.26 -1.11
CA TYR A 361 20.48 -3.98 -0.50
C TYR A 361 21.37 -3.13 0.42
N LYS A 362 21.67 -1.88 0.05
CA LYS A 362 22.53 -0.97 0.84
C LYS A 362 21.75 -0.10 1.82
N GLY A 363 20.48 0.18 1.51
CA GLY A 363 19.59 0.99 2.35
C GLY A 363 18.74 0.19 3.33
N ALA A 364 18.62 -1.14 3.14
CA ALA A 364 17.82 -2.02 3.98
C ALA A 364 18.37 -2.23 5.40
N THR A 365 18.12 -1.27 6.30
CA THR A 365 18.38 -1.42 7.74
C THR A 365 17.12 -1.82 8.52
N PRO A 366 17.25 -2.46 9.71
CA PRO A 366 16.12 -2.78 10.60
C PRO A 366 15.26 -1.57 11.02
N GLU A 367 15.77 -0.36 10.83
CA GLU A 367 15.11 0.91 11.17
C GLU A 367 14.22 1.45 10.05
N LEU A 368 14.12 0.74 8.91
CA LEU A 368 13.27 1.14 7.78
C LEU A 368 11.77 0.99 8.07
N VAL A 369 11.24 1.91 8.86
CA VAL A 369 9.93 2.49 8.59
C VAL A 369 10.07 3.32 7.31
N GLY A 370 9.39 2.93 6.22
CA GLY A 370 9.36 3.73 4.99
C GLY A 370 10.28 3.29 3.85
N PHE A 371 10.35 1.98 3.55
CA PHE A 371 11.04 1.45 2.35
C PHE A 371 10.64 2.18 1.04
N ARG A 372 9.41 2.70 0.94
CA ARG A 372 8.97 3.51 -0.23
C ARG A 372 9.29 5.01 -0.12
N ASP A 373 9.75 5.50 1.03
CA ASP A 373 9.86 6.94 1.28
C ASP A 373 11.12 7.59 0.70
N ILE A 374 12.19 6.81 0.47
CA ILE A 374 13.52 7.31 0.06
C ILE A 374 13.63 7.55 -1.46
N PHE A 375 12.88 6.85 -2.30
CA PHE A 375 12.92 7.03 -3.77
C PHE A 375 12.11 8.20 -4.33
N ARG A 376 11.54 9.01 -3.44
CA ARG A 376 10.63 10.10 -3.77
C ARG A 376 11.11 11.39 -3.12
N PRO A 377 12.30 11.92 -3.51
CA PRO A 377 12.89 13.10 -2.86
C PRO A 377 12.00 14.36 -2.97
N SER A 378 11.07 14.35 -3.93
CA SER A 378 10.04 15.36 -4.14
C SER A 378 8.95 15.38 -3.06
N VAL A 379 8.86 14.35 -2.21
CA VAL A 379 7.81 14.22 -1.19
C VAL A 379 8.42 13.72 0.13
N ARG A 380 8.19 14.40 1.24
CA ARG A 380 8.65 13.96 2.58
C ARG A 380 7.47 13.48 3.42
N VAL A 381 7.71 12.56 4.35
CA VAL A 381 6.70 12.12 5.33
C VAL A 381 7.18 12.54 6.71
N HIS A 382 6.31 13.21 7.44
CA HIS A 382 6.47 13.52 8.85
C HIS A 382 5.39 12.76 9.62
N GLU A 383 5.78 11.96 10.61
CA GLU A 383 4.82 11.37 11.55
C GLU A 383 4.58 12.37 12.68
N ILE A 384 3.33 12.81 12.81
CA ILE A 384 2.95 13.82 13.80
C ILE A 384 2.29 13.12 14.97
N GLU A 385 2.91 13.25 16.13
CA GLU A 385 2.37 12.77 17.40
C GLU A 385 1.54 13.88 18.05
N TYR A 386 0.33 13.54 18.49
CA TYR A 386 -0.51 14.42 19.30
C TYR A 386 -0.19 14.21 20.78
N GLY A 387 -0.33 15.27 21.57
CA GLY A 387 0.06 15.30 22.97
C GLY A 387 0.31 16.72 23.48
N GLN A 388 0.88 16.82 24.69
CA GLN A 388 1.12 18.13 25.31
C GLN A 388 2.08 19.02 24.53
N GLU A 389 3.07 18.43 23.85
CA GLU A 389 4.01 19.17 23.00
C GLU A 389 3.31 19.77 21.78
N PHE A 390 2.48 18.99 21.09
CA PHE A 390 1.69 19.46 19.97
C PHE A 390 0.69 20.54 20.40
N LEU A 391 -0.02 20.34 21.51
CA LEU A 391 -0.94 21.36 22.06
C LEU A 391 -0.21 22.67 22.39
N SER A 392 1.01 22.59 22.95
CA SER A 392 1.83 23.76 23.25
C SER A 392 2.22 24.52 21.98
N LEU A 393 2.59 23.79 20.91
CA LEU A 393 2.86 24.37 19.60
C LEU A 393 1.61 25.05 19.02
N ALA A 394 0.46 24.37 19.03
CA ALA A 394 -0.80 24.89 18.52
C ALA A 394 -1.20 26.18 19.26
N THR A 395 -1.13 26.17 20.60
CA THR A 395 -1.45 27.33 21.44
C THR A 395 -0.54 28.53 21.15
N LYS A 396 0.73 28.28 20.78
CA LYS A 396 1.70 29.35 20.44
C LYS A 396 1.47 29.92 19.04
N MET A 397 1.02 29.11 18.10
CA MET A 397 1.06 29.44 16.66
C MET A 397 -0.31 29.71 16.04
N CYS A 398 -1.39 29.27 16.68
CA CYS A 398 -2.76 29.40 16.20
C CYS A 398 -3.55 30.38 17.09
N PRO A 399 -4.61 31.02 16.56
CA PRO A 399 -5.62 31.66 17.42
C PRO A 399 -6.36 30.61 18.27
N GLU A 400 -7.09 31.05 19.30
CA GLU A 400 -7.79 30.14 20.22
C GLU A 400 -8.81 29.22 19.53
N TRP A 401 -9.42 29.67 18.43
CA TRP A 401 -10.34 28.89 17.60
C TRP A 401 -9.64 28.14 16.45
N GLY A 402 -8.31 28.18 16.41
CA GLY A 402 -7.49 27.56 15.37
C GLY A 402 -7.04 26.13 15.69
N PHE A 403 -7.44 25.61 16.85
CA PHE A 403 -7.15 24.25 17.30
C PHE A 403 -8.20 23.78 18.30
N ASP A 404 -8.35 22.47 18.42
CA ASP A 404 -9.16 21.84 19.45
C ASP A 404 -8.23 21.17 20.49
N LYS A 405 -8.49 21.44 21.78
CA LYS A 405 -7.62 20.98 22.86
C LYS A 405 -7.62 19.46 22.99
N GLU A 406 -8.79 18.83 22.94
CA GLU A 406 -8.96 17.39 23.11
C GLU A 406 -8.34 16.65 21.92
N LEU A 407 -8.61 17.09 20.69
CA LEU A 407 -7.99 16.53 19.49
C LEU A 407 -6.47 16.68 19.50
N SER A 408 -5.96 17.82 19.99
CA SER A 408 -4.52 18.07 20.08
C SER A 408 -3.79 17.19 21.10
N THR A 409 -4.51 16.58 22.05
CA THR A 409 -3.92 15.75 23.12
C THR A 409 -4.24 14.26 23.03
N GLU A 410 -5.41 13.88 22.50
CA GLU A 410 -5.94 12.50 22.60
C GLU A 410 -6.02 11.75 21.25
N SER A 411 -5.56 12.37 20.17
CA SER A 411 -5.59 11.79 18.83
C SER A 411 -4.45 10.78 18.59
N GLN A 412 -4.69 9.83 17.70
CA GLN A 412 -3.65 8.95 17.18
C GLN A 412 -2.71 9.72 16.25
N SER A 413 -1.47 9.26 16.11
CA SER A 413 -0.53 9.84 15.15
C SER A 413 -1.06 9.78 13.72
N ILE A 414 -0.64 10.78 12.95
CA ILE A 414 -0.98 10.91 11.53
C ILE A 414 0.29 11.07 10.70
N ARG A 415 0.15 10.82 9.41
CA ARG A 415 1.18 11.12 8.42
C ARG A 415 0.90 12.47 7.78
N VAL A 416 1.92 13.31 7.75
CA VAL A 416 1.94 14.56 6.99
C VAL A 416 2.89 14.41 5.81
N ILE A 417 2.33 14.44 4.60
CA ILE A 417 3.03 14.24 3.33
C ILE A 417 3.33 15.61 2.72
N VAL A 418 4.59 16.02 2.76
CA VAL A 418 5.04 17.35 2.33
C VAL A 418 5.50 17.31 0.87
N LEU A 419 4.82 18.02 -0.02
CA LEU A 419 5.24 18.18 -1.42
C LEU A 419 6.29 19.29 -1.57
N ASN A 420 7.40 18.98 -2.22
CA ASN A 420 8.49 19.91 -2.55
C ASN A 420 8.52 20.29 -4.05
N HIS A 421 7.37 20.32 -4.73
CA HIS A 421 7.25 20.70 -6.14
C HIS A 421 6.29 21.87 -6.28
N LEU A 422 6.80 23.05 -6.63
CA LEU A 422 6.02 24.29 -6.78
C LEU A 422 5.56 24.47 -8.23
N ILE A 423 4.25 24.63 -8.45
CA ILE A 423 3.67 25.10 -9.71
C ILE A 423 3.53 26.63 -9.72
N GLN A 424 3.68 27.27 -10.87
CA GLN A 424 3.60 28.73 -11.01
C GLN A 424 2.23 29.21 -11.52
N HIS A 425 1.45 28.33 -12.13
CA HIS A 425 0.14 28.63 -12.70
C HIS A 425 -0.85 27.47 -12.44
N PRO A 426 -2.14 27.73 -12.18
CA PRO A 426 -3.14 26.67 -11.92
C PRO A 426 -3.37 25.70 -13.09
N SER A 427 -2.97 26.07 -14.30
CA SER A 427 -3.04 25.19 -15.47
C SER A 427 -1.83 24.25 -15.62
N GLU A 428 -0.80 24.40 -14.77
CA GLU A 428 0.33 23.48 -14.75
C GLU A 428 -0.09 22.16 -14.12
N THR A 429 0.26 21.06 -14.76
CA THR A 429 0.02 19.72 -14.22
C THR A 429 1.15 19.35 -13.28
N ILE A 430 0.80 18.82 -12.11
CA ILE A 430 1.78 18.18 -11.23
C ILE A 430 2.36 16.99 -11.98
N PRO A 431 3.70 16.80 -11.98
CA PRO A 431 4.30 15.64 -12.60
C PRO A 431 3.71 14.36 -12.03
N VAL A 432 3.33 13.42 -12.90
CA VAL A 432 2.65 12.16 -12.50
C VAL A 432 3.47 11.38 -11.47
N ASP A 433 4.79 11.45 -11.53
CA ASP A 433 5.69 10.84 -10.56
C ASP A 433 5.57 11.45 -9.15
N VAL A 434 5.25 12.74 -9.05
CA VAL A 434 4.98 13.43 -7.78
C VAL A 434 3.58 13.08 -7.27
N GLU A 435 2.58 13.02 -8.15
CA GLU A 435 1.23 12.56 -7.77
C GLU A 435 1.28 11.14 -7.18
N GLU A 436 1.89 10.22 -7.91
CA GLU A 436 2.10 8.83 -7.49
C GLU A 436 2.93 8.75 -6.20
N ALA A 437 3.94 9.62 -6.09
CA ALA A 437 4.74 9.76 -4.88
C ALA A 437 3.89 10.05 -3.64
N VAL A 438 2.97 11.00 -3.76
CA VAL A 438 2.04 11.40 -2.70
C VAL A 438 1.06 10.29 -2.36
N LEU A 439 0.44 9.67 -3.38
CA LEU A 439 -0.64 8.71 -3.15
C LEU A 439 -0.20 7.46 -2.39
N ASP A 440 1.00 6.91 -2.66
CA ASP A 440 1.43 5.75 -1.87
C ASP A 440 1.90 6.14 -0.46
N LYS A 441 2.38 7.37 -0.27
CA LYS A 441 2.77 7.87 1.06
C LYS A 441 1.56 8.13 1.94
N LEU A 442 0.49 8.65 1.33
CA LEU A 442 -0.84 8.77 1.92
C LEU A 442 -1.48 7.40 2.19
N ARG A 443 -0.94 6.34 1.60
CA ARG A 443 -1.38 4.94 1.75
C ARG A 443 -2.83 4.67 1.34
N ILE A 444 -3.51 5.55 0.64
CA ILE A 444 -4.94 5.36 0.30
C ILE A 444 -5.16 4.34 -0.82
N ASN A 445 -6.28 3.62 -0.75
CA ASN A 445 -6.71 2.75 -1.84
C ASN A 445 -7.18 3.59 -3.02
N ARG A 446 -6.67 3.29 -4.22
CA ARG A 446 -6.98 4.01 -5.46
C ARG A 446 -8.17 3.39 -6.18
N ASN A 447 -8.66 4.10 -7.19
CA ASN A 447 -9.81 3.69 -8.02
C ASN A 447 -11.02 3.36 -7.14
N ARG A 448 -11.30 4.24 -6.17
CA ARG A 448 -12.50 4.18 -5.35
C ARG A 448 -13.32 5.44 -5.51
N PRO A 449 -14.63 5.41 -5.19
CA PRO A 449 -15.41 6.62 -5.09
C PRO A 449 -14.74 7.62 -4.16
N LEU A 450 -14.82 8.90 -4.51
CA LEU A 450 -14.29 10.00 -3.70
C LEU A 450 -15.44 10.88 -3.24
N ILE A 451 -15.50 11.12 -1.93
CA ILE A 451 -16.36 12.10 -1.31
C ILE A 451 -15.49 13.27 -0.87
N ASN A 452 -15.54 14.39 -1.57
CA ASN A 452 -14.91 15.63 -1.14
C ASN A 452 -15.86 16.41 -0.23
N VAL A 453 -15.36 16.96 0.86
CA VAL A 453 -16.15 17.74 1.81
C VAL A 453 -15.60 19.14 1.89
N VAL A 454 -16.44 20.14 1.59
CA VAL A 454 -16.06 21.54 1.64
C VAL A 454 -16.97 22.35 2.56
N GLY A 455 -16.37 23.31 3.26
CA GLY A 455 -17.09 24.32 4.01
C GLY A 455 -16.19 25.18 4.89
N GLY A 456 -16.81 26.05 5.67
CA GLY A 456 -16.18 27.14 6.38
C GLY A 456 -15.63 26.75 7.76
N CYS A 457 -14.65 27.54 8.20
CA CYS A 457 -13.93 27.38 9.46
C CYS A 457 -14.66 27.96 10.67
N LYS A 458 -15.78 28.69 10.49
CA LYS A 458 -16.41 29.45 11.57
C LYS A 458 -17.44 28.61 12.33
N PHE A 459 -17.22 28.56 13.65
CA PHE A 459 -18.06 27.91 14.66
C PHE A 459 -19.55 28.25 14.49
N VAL A 460 -20.40 27.22 14.49
CA VAL A 460 -21.85 27.33 14.67
C VAL A 460 -22.08 27.32 16.18
N GLU A 461 -22.99 28.14 16.71
CA GLU A 461 -23.20 28.30 18.16
C GLU A 461 -23.32 26.95 18.89
N ASP A 462 -22.72 26.88 20.09
CA ASP A 462 -22.78 25.68 20.94
C ASP A 462 -24.24 25.31 21.22
N LEU A 463 -24.65 24.15 20.72
CA LEU A 463 -25.90 23.52 21.11
C LEU A 463 -25.69 22.78 22.43
N ASP A 464 -26.69 22.79 23.31
CA ASP A 464 -26.67 22.06 24.59
C ASP A 464 -26.40 20.54 24.40
N ASN A 465 -26.67 19.99 23.21
CA ASN A 465 -26.38 18.61 22.83
C ASN A 465 -25.40 18.55 21.63
N PRO A 466 -24.13 18.16 21.83
CA PRO A 466 -23.15 18.00 20.76
C PRO A 466 -23.54 17.00 19.67
N GLU A 467 -24.38 16.00 19.99
CA GLU A 467 -24.84 15.00 19.02
C GLU A 467 -25.80 15.59 17.98
N GLU A 468 -26.52 16.65 18.34
CA GLU A 468 -27.46 17.33 17.45
C GLU A 468 -26.78 18.36 16.54
N HIS A 469 -25.49 18.60 16.73
CA HIS A 469 -24.74 19.57 15.95
C HIS A 469 -24.74 19.22 14.44
N PRO A 470 -25.12 20.15 13.54
CA PRO A 470 -25.20 19.91 12.10
C PRO A 470 -23.93 19.30 11.49
N LEU A 471 -22.76 19.80 11.88
CA LEU A 471 -21.48 19.29 11.39
C LEU A 471 -21.16 17.88 11.90
N ASN A 472 -21.66 17.51 13.08
CA ASN A 472 -21.52 16.16 13.61
C ASN A 472 -22.43 15.17 12.86
N LYS A 473 -23.69 15.55 12.60
CA LYS A 473 -24.60 14.76 11.75
C LYS A 473 -24.04 14.56 10.34
N MET A 474 -23.49 15.63 9.77
CA MET A 474 -22.84 15.61 8.46
C MET A 474 -21.64 14.67 8.43
N SER A 475 -20.70 14.80 9.38
CA SER A 475 -19.49 13.96 9.40
C SER A 475 -19.82 12.48 9.61
N LEU A 476 -20.76 12.17 10.50
CA LEU A 476 -21.28 10.81 10.69
C LEU A 476 -21.91 10.25 9.41
N ALA A 477 -22.82 11.01 8.77
CA ALA A 477 -23.49 10.56 7.55
C ALA A 477 -22.49 10.28 6.42
N VAL A 478 -21.47 11.15 6.25
CA VAL A 478 -20.41 10.96 5.24
C VAL A 478 -19.58 9.72 5.55
N LEU A 479 -19.08 9.57 6.79
CA LEU A 479 -18.26 8.41 7.18
C LEU A 479 -19.02 7.10 7.06
N ASP A 480 -20.29 7.08 7.44
CA ASP A 480 -21.15 5.90 7.33
C ASP A 480 -21.23 5.40 5.89
N VAL A 481 -21.59 6.30 4.95
CA VAL A 481 -21.66 5.93 3.53
C VAL A 481 -20.28 5.53 3.01
N ALA A 482 -19.25 6.31 3.36
CA ALA A 482 -17.90 6.01 2.95
C ALA A 482 -17.46 4.61 3.42
N HIS A 483 -17.82 4.22 4.64
CA HIS A 483 -17.53 2.88 5.15
C HIS A 483 -18.35 1.82 4.40
N GLU A 484 -19.63 2.05 4.10
CA GLU A 484 -20.45 1.10 3.33
C GLU A 484 -19.86 0.82 1.94
N VAL A 485 -19.51 1.88 1.20
CA VAL A 485 -19.02 1.79 -0.19
C VAL A 485 -17.50 1.76 -0.32
N LYS A 486 -16.78 1.77 0.80
CA LYS A 486 -15.31 1.75 0.88
C LYS A 486 -14.63 2.97 0.24
N ALA A 487 -15.31 4.11 0.20
CA ALA A 487 -14.85 5.34 -0.46
C ALA A 487 -13.65 5.99 0.23
N ASN A 488 -12.93 6.81 -0.53
CA ASN A 488 -12.01 7.80 0.04
C ASN A 488 -12.80 9.09 0.35
N VAL A 489 -12.45 9.76 1.44
CA VAL A 489 -13.10 10.98 1.90
C VAL A 489 -12.03 12.06 2.04
N ALA A 490 -12.10 13.08 1.19
CA ALA A 490 -11.27 14.27 1.30
C ALA A 490 -11.97 15.27 2.21
N VAL A 491 -11.30 15.69 3.28
CA VAL A 491 -11.83 16.63 4.28
C VAL A 491 -10.89 17.80 4.49
N PRO A 492 -11.36 18.93 5.06
CA PRO A 492 -10.47 20.00 5.48
C PRO A 492 -9.42 19.49 6.48
N GLY A 493 -8.14 19.79 6.22
CA GLY A 493 -7.02 19.26 7.00
C GLY A 493 -6.59 20.08 8.20
N THR A 494 -7.40 21.06 8.60
CA THR A 494 -7.13 21.94 9.74
C THR A 494 -8.18 21.77 10.83
N GLN A 495 -7.80 21.98 12.09
CA GLN A 495 -8.66 21.91 13.26
C GLN A 495 -9.54 23.16 13.40
N SER A 496 -10.39 23.42 12.39
CA SER A 496 -11.41 24.45 12.45
C SER A 496 -12.68 24.09 11.68
N GLY A 497 -13.81 24.62 12.14
CA GLY A 497 -15.14 24.35 11.57
C GLY A 497 -15.38 22.86 11.34
N ILE A 498 -15.61 22.49 10.08
CA ILE A 498 -15.84 21.11 9.64
C ILE A 498 -14.68 20.17 10.00
N GLY A 499 -13.43 20.64 9.95
CA GLY A 499 -12.26 19.80 10.18
C GLY A 499 -12.14 19.25 11.61
N VAL A 500 -12.69 19.96 12.61
CA VAL A 500 -12.77 19.46 14.00
C VAL A 500 -13.68 18.24 14.07
N TYR A 501 -14.89 18.34 13.52
CA TYR A 501 -15.89 17.26 13.58
C TYR A 501 -15.44 16.03 12.78
N PHE A 502 -14.85 16.21 11.60
CA PHE A 502 -14.26 15.08 10.87
C PHE A 502 -13.03 14.50 11.56
N GLY A 503 -12.22 15.32 12.23
CA GLY A 503 -11.13 14.85 13.08
C GLY A 503 -11.62 13.95 14.21
N GLN A 504 -12.64 14.40 14.96
CA GLN A 504 -13.28 13.61 16.02
C GLN A 504 -13.84 12.29 15.49
N GLN A 505 -14.57 12.32 14.37
CA GLN A 505 -15.11 11.10 13.78
C GLN A 505 -14.04 10.17 13.22
N ASN A 506 -12.93 10.69 12.68
CA ASN A 506 -11.82 9.86 12.24
C ASN A 506 -11.17 9.11 13.42
N VAL A 507 -10.98 9.76 14.56
CA VAL A 507 -10.44 9.13 15.78
C VAL A 507 -11.35 7.99 16.24
N ARG A 508 -12.68 8.21 16.27
CA ARG A 508 -13.66 7.17 16.62
C ARG A 508 -13.65 6.01 15.62
N TYR A 509 -13.76 6.34 14.33
CA TYR A 509 -13.79 5.37 13.24
C TYR A 509 -12.54 4.49 13.20
N ARG A 510 -11.33 5.07 13.40
CA ARG A 510 -10.08 4.30 13.47
C ARG A 510 -10.13 3.29 14.62
N ARG A 511 -10.51 3.71 15.83
CA ARG A 511 -10.64 2.81 17.01
C ARG A 511 -11.63 1.67 16.74
N GLU A 512 -12.73 1.94 16.04
CA GLU A 512 -13.78 0.97 15.75
C GLU A 512 -13.46 0.04 14.58
N THR A 513 -12.55 0.41 13.67
CA THR A 513 -12.28 -0.35 12.43
C THR A 513 -10.85 -0.83 12.29
N GLU A 514 -9.97 -0.59 13.28
CA GLU A 514 -8.55 -0.95 13.24
C GLU A 514 -8.30 -2.46 13.07
N TYR A 515 -9.26 -3.31 13.39
CA TYR A 515 -9.14 -4.75 13.19
C TYR A 515 -9.49 -5.20 11.75
N LEU A 516 -10.18 -4.37 10.96
CA LEU A 516 -10.62 -4.72 9.60
C LEU A 516 -9.46 -4.68 8.60
N PRO A 517 -9.44 -5.48 7.53
CA PRO A 517 -8.49 -5.30 6.44
C PRO A 517 -8.56 -3.87 5.87
N PHE A 518 -7.42 -3.30 5.50
CA PHE A 518 -7.34 -1.93 4.98
C PHE A 518 -8.25 -1.67 3.76
N ARG A 519 -8.40 -2.66 2.88
CA ARG A 519 -9.34 -2.62 1.75
C ARG A 519 -10.81 -2.53 2.16
N GLU A 520 -11.17 -2.92 3.37
CA GLU A 520 -12.56 -2.92 3.85
C GLU A 520 -12.92 -1.64 4.63
N ARG A 521 -11.96 -0.71 4.74
CA ARG A 521 -12.14 0.58 5.40
C ARG A 521 -12.41 1.69 4.38
N ALA A 522 -13.17 2.69 4.80
CA ALA A 522 -13.07 4.04 4.27
C ALA A 522 -11.73 4.67 4.67
N HIS A 523 -11.26 5.63 3.88
CA HIS A 523 -10.06 6.39 4.19
C HIS A 523 -10.34 7.87 4.19
N LEU A 524 -10.04 8.51 5.32
CA LEU A 524 -10.12 9.95 5.47
C LEU A 524 -8.72 10.52 5.26
N PHE A 525 -8.64 11.52 4.40
CA PHE A 525 -7.41 12.25 4.14
C PHE A 525 -7.70 13.72 3.89
N SER A 526 -6.67 14.55 3.94
CA SER A 526 -6.79 15.95 3.59
C SER A 526 -5.69 16.41 2.64
N ILE A 527 -5.93 17.53 1.97
CA ILE A 527 -4.94 18.27 1.20
C ILE A 527 -5.01 19.70 1.71
N SER A 528 -3.92 20.21 2.26
CA SER A 528 -3.89 21.49 2.98
C SER A 528 -2.81 22.44 2.43
N PRO A 529 -3.03 23.76 2.49
CA PRO A 529 -2.01 24.74 2.20
C PRO A 529 -0.94 24.74 3.31
N GLY A 530 0.32 24.53 2.95
CA GLY A 530 1.42 24.40 3.90
C GLY A 530 1.69 25.64 4.73
N GLY A 531 1.54 26.84 4.17
CA GLY A 531 1.77 28.06 4.94
C GLY A 531 0.79 28.31 6.09
N ASN A 532 -0.36 27.61 6.10
CA ASN A 532 -1.43 27.80 7.07
C ASN A 532 -1.63 26.64 8.03
N THR A 533 -0.97 25.51 7.79
CA THR A 533 -1.16 24.27 8.54
C THR A 533 -0.06 24.12 9.60
N VAL A 534 -0.41 24.16 10.88
CA VAL A 534 0.56 24.08 11.98
C VAL A 534 0.81 22.63 12.36
N TYR A 535 2.07 22.22 12.26
CA TYR A 535 2.64 20.97 12.76
C TYR A 535 4.16 21.14 12.98
N PRO A 536 4.81 20.27 13.79
CA PRO A 536 6.26 20.31 14.00
C PRO A 536 7.06 20.29 12.70
N ASP A 537 8.10 21.13 12.62
CA ASP A 537 9.04 21.20 11.50
C ASP A 537 8.44 21.47 10.10
N ASN A 538 7.25 22.10 10.02
CA ASN A 538 6.66 22.47 8.74
C ASN A 538 7.58 23.42 7.94
N PRO A 539 8.12 23.00 6.77
CA PRO A 539 9.07 23.81 6.00
C PRO A 539 8.44 24.99 5.26
N TRP A 540 7.11 25.02 5.14
CA TRP A 540 6.38 26.06 4.41
C TRP A 540 5.88 27.20 5.30
N MET A 541 6.10 27.09 6.61
CA MET A 541 5.72 28.16 7.54
C MET A 541 6.78 29.26 7.56
N GLU A 542 6.59 30.27 6.71
CA GLU A 542 7.31 31.54 6.83
C GLU A 542 6.77 32.33 8.03
N GLN A 543 7.66 32.77 8.93
CA GLN A 543 7.27 33.53 10.13
C GLN A 543 6.67 34.92 9.82
N THR A 544 6.77 35.39 8.58
CA THR A 544 6.56 36.81 8.20
C THR A 544 5.29 37.12 7.40
N GLN A 545 4.46 36.15 7.01
CA GLN A 545 3.20 36.44 6.31
C GLN A 545 1.99 36.35 7.25
N SER A 546 1.22 37.44 7.31
CA SER A 546 0.02 37.67 8.13
C SER A 546 -1.19 36.81 7.72
N SER A 547 -1.01 35.51 7.49
CA SER A 547 -2.11 34.59 7.20
C SER A 547 -2.58 33.89 8.49
N GLU A 548 -3.89 33.66 8.62
CA GLU A 548 -4.43 32.86 9.71
C GLU A 548 -3.90 31.43 9.63
N ARG A 549 -3.57 30.85 10.78
CA ARG A 549 -2.95 29.52 10.93
C ARG A 549 -3.80 28.64 11.82
N TYR A 550 -3.80 27.35 11.52
CA TYR A 550 -4.64 26.37 12.18
C TYR A 550 -3.87 25.07 12.38
N ALA A 551 -4.08 24.39 13.51
CA ALA A 551 -3.45 23.10 13.78
C ALA A 551 -3.89 22.06 12.77
N VAL A 552 -3.00 21.12 12.41
CA VAL A 552 -3.35 20.01 11.52
C VAL A 552 -4.40 19.09 12.19
N ALA A 553 -5.47 18.79 11.46
CA ALA A 553 -6.53 17.88 11.92
C ALA A 553 -6.00 16.43 11.97
N PRO A 554 -6.54 15.56 12.86
CA PRO A 554 -6.08 14.18 13.03
C PRO A 554 -6.55 13.26 11.91
N VAL A 555 -6.18 13.60 10.67
CA VAL A 555 -6.35 12.85 9.42
C VAL A 555 -5.03 12.87 8.67
N ASP A 556 -4.71 11.82 7.90
CA ASP A 556 -3.50 11.82 7.08
C ASP A 556 -3.58 12.96 6.06
N THR A 557 -2.56 13.80 6.01
CA THR A 557 -2.64 15.13 5.40
C THR A 557 -1.52 15.34 4.38
N VAL A 558 -1.90 15.70 3.17
CA VAL A 558 -0.98 16.19 2.14
C VAL A 558 -0.81 17.69 2.32
N VAL A 559 0.43 18.17 2.38
CA VAL A 559 0.74 19.58 2.54
C VAL A 559 1.40 20.11 1.25
N THR A 560 0.70 21.06 0.62
CA THR A 560 1.14 21.72 -0.61
C THR A 560 2.12 22.85 -0.31
N PRO A 561 3.07 23.19 -1.21
CA PRO A 561 4.07 24.24 -1.01
C PRO A 561 3.47 25.64 -1.23
N ILE A 562 2.29 25.87 -0.67
CA ILE A 562 1.45 27.04 -0.91
C ILE A 562 1.04 27.65 0.42
N THR A 563 1.08 28.98 0.50
CA THR A 563 0.45 29.76 1.58
C THR A 563 -0.86 30.32 1.05
N ALA A 564 -1.97 29.89 1.62
CA ALA A 564 -3.27 30.50 1.39
C ALA A 564 -3.36 31.81 2.18
N LEU A 565 -3.68 32.91 1.50
CA LEU A 565 -3.78 34.21 2.12
C LEU A 565 -5.18 34.41 2.72
N TRP A 566 -5.57 33.57 3.68
CA TRP A 566 -6.92 33.56 4.27
C TRP A 566 -7.32 34.92 4.86
N GLY A 567 -6.37 35.70 5.39
CA GLY A 567 -6.58 37.07 5.89
C GLY A 567 -6.35 38.20 4.86
N GLY A 568 -6.02 37.87 3.61
CA GLY A 568 -5.80 38.84 2.53
C GLY A 568 -7.10 39.49 2.04
N LYS A 569 -6.96 40.54 1.21
CA LYS A 569 -8.09 41.30 0.62
C LYS A 569 -8.11 41.14 -0.90
N GLY A 570 -9.29 41.28 -1.50
CA GLY A 570 -9.45 41.30 -2.96
C GLY A 570 -8.98 40.03 -3.65
N GLU A 571 -8.50 40.14 -4.90
CA GLU A 571 -8.02 38.98 -5.68
C GLU A 571 -6.70 38.40 -5.16
N GLU A 572 -5.87 39.22 -4.51
CA GLU A 572 -4.58 38.79 -3.96
C GLU A 572 -4.75 37.59 -3.01
N ARG A 573 -5.84 37.59 -2.24
CA ARG A 573 -6.15 36.54 -1.27
C ARG A 573 -6.41 35.16 -1.91
N LEU A 574 -6.78 35.14 -3.20
CA LEU A 574 -7.13 33.92 -3.93
C LEU A 574 -5.94 33.33 -4.70
N ARG A 575 -4.92 34.14 -5.02
CA ARG A 575 -3.80 33.74 -5.89
C ARG A 575 -3.09 32.47 -5.43
N GLY A 576 -2.83 32.35 -4.13
CA GLY A 576 -2.25 31.13 -3.56
C GLY A 576 -3.25 29.97 -3.58
N TYR A 577 -4.53 30.24 -3.29
CA TYR A 577 -5.55 29.21 -3.19
C TYR A 577 -5.90 28.56 -4.53
N ASP A 578 -5.86 29.31 -5.64
CA ASP A 578 -6.06 28.73 -6.97
C ASP A 578 -4.97 27.70 -7.32
N LEU A 579 -3.71 27.95 -6.92
CA LEU A 579 -2.64 26.97 -7.05
C LEU A 579 -2.91 25.76 -6.15
N HIS A 580 -3.36 25.98 -4.92
CA HIS A 580 -3.73 24.91 -3.99
C HIS A 580 -4.81 23.99 -4.57
N ILE A 581 -5.87 24.55 -5.17
CA ILE A 581 -6.95 23.78 -5.81
C ILE A 581 -6.39 22.94 -6.98
N ALA A 582 -5.44 23.45 -7.76
CA ALA A 582 -4.80 22.66 -8.81
C ALA A 582 -4.10 21.41 -8.27
N TYR A 583 -3.49 21.46 -7.07
CA TYR A 583 -3.00 20.25 -6.39
C TYR A 583 -4.11 19.30 -5.97
N MET A 584 -5.20 19.84 -5.43
CA MET A 584 -6.33 19.02 -5.00
C MET A 584 -6.94 18.24 -6.17
N GLU A 585 -7.25 18.93 -7.27
CA GLU A 585 -7.92 18.33 -8.44
C GLU A 585 -7.03 17.30 -9.15
N SER A 586 -5.73 17.56 -9.27
CA SER A 586 -4.75 16.60 -9.79
C SER A 586 -4.74 15.31 -8.97
N LEU A 587 -4.65 15.41 -7.64
CA LEU A 587 -4.65 14.24 -6.76
C LEU A 587 -6.01 13.53 -6.77
N PHE A 588 -7.12 14.27 -6.72
CA PHE A 588 -8.48 13.70 -6.77
C PHE A 588 -8.74 12.90 -8.05
N ALA A 589 -8.34 13.44 -9.21
CA ALA A 589 -8.47 12.77 -10.50
C ALA A 589 -7.75 11.41 -10.52
N ARG A 590 -6.63 11.30 -9.81
CA ARG A 590 -5.85 10.05 -9.72
C ARG A 590 -6.41 9.08 -8.68
N ILE A 591 -6.87 9.57 -7.54
CA ILE A 591 -7.45 8.77 -6.44
C ILE A 591 -8.70 8.03 -6.89
N SER A 592 -9.53 8.70 -7.70
CA SER A 592 -10.85 8.25 -8.11
C SER A 592 -10.98 8.11 -9.62
N LYS A 593 -9.89 7.71 -10.28
CA LYS A 593 -9.87 7.48 -11.72
C LYS A 593 -11.00 6.53 -12.11
N GLU A 594 -11.85 6.96 -13.05
CA GLU A 594 -13.00 6.20 -13.54
C GLU A 594 -13.99 5.79 -12.43
N GLN A 595 -14.06 6.55 -11.33
CA GLN A 595 -14.99 6.33 -10.23
C GLN A 595 -15.84 7.58 -9.97
N PRO A 596 -17.02 7.41 -9.33
CA PRO A 596 -17.85 8.53 -8.93
C PRO A 596 -17.12 9.49 -7.97
N ARG A 597 -17.30 10.78 -8.23
CA ARG A 597 -16.75 11.88 -7.43
C ARG A 597 -17.90 12.77 -6.98
N VAL A 598 -18.08 12.89 -5.67
CA VAL A 598 -19.16 13.66 -5.07
C VAL A 598 -18.53 14.71 -4.17
N LEU A 599 -18.96 15.96 -4.29
CA LEU A 599 -18.59 17.02 -3.37
C LEU A 599 -19.80 17.35 -2.50
N VAL A 600 -19.61 17.29 -1.19
CA VAL A 600 -20.61 17.63 -0.17
C VAL A 600 -20.26 19.02 0.38
N ALA A 601 -21.14 19.98 0.15
CA ALA A 601 -20.93 21.38 0.50
C ALA A 601 -21.87 21.81 1.64
N GLY A 602 -21.25 22.23 2.75
CA GLY A 602 -21.94 22.82 3.89
C GLY A 602 -21.91 24.36 3.90
N ASN A 603 -22.00 24.95 5.09
CA ASN A 603 -21.70 26.38 5.27
C ASN A 603 -20.30 26.70 4.71
N GLY A 604 -20.10 27.84 4.06
CA GLY A 604 -18.87 28.15 3.34
C GLY A 604 -18.65 29.65 3.10
N GLY A 605 -17.65 29.95 2.29
CA GLY A 605 -17.33 31.31 1.83
C GLY A 605 -16.69 31.28 0.44
N VAL A 606 -15.94 32.31 0.08
CA VAL A 606 -15.33 32.43 -1.26
C VAL A 606 -14.45 31.23 -1.64
N PHE A 607 -13.67 30.68 -0.70
CA PHE A 607 -12.83 29.51 -0.96
C PHE A 607 -13.66 28.25 -1.23
N SER A 608 -14.78 28.06 -0.53
CA SER A 608 -15.71 26.96 -0.80
C SER A 608 -16.34 27.09 -2.19
N ILE A 609 -16.67 28.31 -2.62
CA ILE A 609 -17.20 28.56 -3.97
C ILE A 609 -16.16 28.25 -5.05
N LEU A 610 -14.88 28.58 -4.81
CA LEU A 610 -13.79 28.25 -5.73
C LEU A 610 -13.66 26.75 -5.93
N GLU A 611 -13.63 25.99 -4.83
CA GLU A 611 -13.57 24.53 -4.88
C GLU A 611 -14.80 23.94 -5.59
N ILE A 612 -16.01 24.43 -5.29
CA ILE A 612 -17.24 23.98 -5.99
C ILE A 612 -17.15 24.26 -7.49
N ASN A 613 -16.73 25.47 -7.87
CA ASN A 613 -16.60 25.84 -9.28
C ASN A 613 -15.62 24.95 -10.03
N GLU A 614 -14.46 24.65 -9.43
CA GLU A 614 -13.47 23.75 -10.04
C GLU A 614 -13.97 22.31 -10.06
N SER A 615 -14.59 21.82 -9.00
CA SER A 615 -15.15 20.47 -8.95
C SER A 615 -16.26 20.25 -10.00
N ILE A 616 -17.13 21.23 -10.27
CA ILE A 616 -18.13 21.14 -11.37
C ILE A 616 -17.42 20.96 -12.71
N LYS A 617 -16.38 21.77 -13.00
CA LYS A 617 -15.62 21.67 -14.26
C LYS A 617 -14.93 20.32 -14.41
N HIS A 618 -14.52 19.71 -13.30
CA HIS A 618 -13.87 18.40 -13.27
C HIS A 618 -14.86 17.24 -13.13
N GLY A 619 -16.17 17.50 -13.20
CA GLY A 619 -17.23 16.50 -13.34
C GLY A 619 -17.76 15.91 -12.04
N PHE A 620 -17.47 16.53 -10.89
CA PHE A 620 -18.08 16.13 -9.61
C PHE A 620 -19.58 16.38 -9.62
N ASP A 621 -20.33 15.47 -8.97
CA ASP A 621 -21.70 15.75 -8.56
C ASP A 621 -21.66 16.52 -7.23
N ILE A 622 -22.36 17.65 -7.15
CA ILE A 622 -22.36 18.57 -6.01
C ILE A 622 -23.63 18.38 -5.20
N LEU A 623 -23.49 18.13 -3.89
CA LEU A 623 -24.57 18.07 -2.92
C LEU A 623 -24.51 19.28 -1.99
N LEU A 624 -25.43 20.24 -2.18
CA LEU A 624 -25.62 21.39 -1.31
C LEU A 624 -26.56 21.02 -0.16
N ILE A 625 -26.13 21.20 1.08
CA ILE A 625 -26.90 20.85 2.27
C ILE A 625 -27.73 22.05 2.76
N GLU A 626 -29.00 22.11 2.37
CA GLU A 626 -29.97 23.15 2.71
C GLU A 626 -30.50 22.98 4.14
N ASP A 627 -29.68 23.41 5.11
CA ASP A 627 -29.83 23.42 6.58
C ASP A 627 -28.46 23.41 7.29
N SER A 628 -27.36 23.42 6.53
CA SER A 628 -26.00 23.43 7.07
C SER A 628 -25.40 24.83 7.29
N GLY A 629 -26.03 25.89 6.79
CA GLY A 629 -25.68 27.29 7.03
C GLY A 629 -25.69 28.22 5.80
N ARG A 630 -25.34 29.50 6.04
CA ARG A 630 -25.57 30.66 5.16
C ARG A 630 -25.28 30.45 3.66
N PHE A 631 -24.13 29.89 3.29
CA PHE A 631 -23.77 29.75 1.87
C PHE A 631 -24.61 28.66 1.19
N ALA A 632 -24.72 27.48 1.81
CA ALA A 632 -25.45 26.36 1.23
C ALA A 632 -26.95 26.68 1.10
N GLU A 633 -27.54 27.39 2.05
CA GLU A 633 -28.94 27.84 1.97
C GLU A 633 -29.16 28.84 0.82
N ALA A 634 -28.30 29.85 0.69
CA ALA A 634 -28.41 30.83 -0.38
C ALA A 634 -28.17 30.19 -1.77
N ALA A 635 -27.16 29.33 -1.88
CA ALA A 635 -26.90 28.58 -3.11
C ALA A 635 -28.08 27.67 -3.46
N SER A 636 -28.65 26.94 -2.50
CA SER A 636 -29.79 26.05 -2.72
C SER A 636 -31.03 26.81 -3.21
N SER A 637 -31.32 27.96 -2.61
CA SER A 637 -32.43 28.84 -3.04
C SER A 637 -32.25 29.33 -4.47
N VAL A 638 -31.01 29.72 -4.84
CA VAL A 638 -30.66 30.15 -6.20
C VAL A 638 -30.75 29.01 -7.21
N ILE A 639 -30.32 27.80 -6.85
CA ILE A 639 -30.38 26.62 -7.73
C ILE A 639 -31.84 26.22 -8.02
N ARG A 640 -32.74 26.33 -7.05
CA ARG A 640 -34.18 26.02 -7.25
C ARG A 640 -34.87 26.93 -8.24
N GLU A 641 -34.48 28.20 -8.27
CA GLU A 641 -35.07 29.23 -9.13
C GLU A 641 -34.16 29.59 -10.32
N ILE A 642 -33.18 28.74 -10.64
CA ILE A 642 -32.09 29.07 -11.55
C ILE A 642 -32.57 29.41 -12.96
N ASP A 643 -33.64 28.74 -13.42
CA ASP A 643 -34.26 28.95 -14.74
C ASP A 643 -34.98 30.31 -14.85
N HIS A 644 -35.33 30.91 -13.71
CA HIS A 644 -35.99 32.21 -13.65
C HIS A 644 -35.01 33.39 -13.49
N LEU A 645 -33.74 33.10 -13.26
CA LEU A 645 -32.71 34.13 -13.17
C LEU A 645 -32.29 34.63 -14.55
N PRO A 646 -32.00 35.93 -14.72
CA PRO A 646 -31.45 36.46 -15.96
C PRO A 646 -30.07 35.86 -16.28
N ASP A 647 -29.53 36.17 -17.46
CA ASP A 647 -28.15 35.81 -17.80
C ASP A 647 -27.17 36.43 -16.80
N GLN A 648 -26.11 35.71 -16.44
CA GLN A 648 -25.10 36.16 -15.48
C GLN A 648 -24.37 37.45 -15.90
N LYS A 649 -24.41 37.82 -17.19
CA LYS A 649 -23.87 39.07 -17.73
C LYS A 649 -24.86 40.23 -17.66
N ASP A 650 -26.12 39.97 -17.30
CA ASP A 650 -27.13 41.01 -17.15
C ASP A 650 -26.72 41.99 -16.01
N PRO A 651 -26.70 43.31 -16.25
CA PRO A 651 -26.41 44.30 -15.21
C PRO A 651 -27.32 44.20 -13.97
N GLY A 652 -28.56 43.72 -14.14
CA GLY A 652 -29.54 43.49 -13.07
C GLY A 652 -29.45 42.11 -12.41
N PHE A 653 -28.52 41.23 -12.80
CA PHE A 653 -28.43 39.87 -12.27
C PHE A 653 -28.33 39.82 -10.74
N ASP A 654 -27.41 40.60 -10.16
CA ASP A 654 -27.21 40.60 -8.70
C ASP A 654 -28.45 41.07 -7.96
N GLU A 655 -29.17 42.05 -8.53
CA GLU A 655 -30.39 42.58 -7.93
C GLU A 655 -31.50 41.53 -7.93
N HIS A 656 -31.61 40.71 -8.98
CA HIS A 656 -32.56 39.60 -9.02
C HIS A 656 -32.21 38.52 -7.99
N VAL A 657 -30.93 38.13 -7.90
CA VAL A 657 -30.46 37.18 -6.88
C VAL A 657 -30.72 37.74 -5.47
N ARG A 658 -30.46 39.02 -5.25
CA ARG A 658 -30.71 39.68 -3.97
C ARG A 658 -32.18 39.63 -3.57
N LEU A 659 -33.08 40.03 -4.49
CA LEU A 659 -34.52 40.01 -4.25
C LEU A 659 -35.05 38.59 -4.02
N LEU A 660 -34.53 37.60 -4.77
CA LEU A 660 -34.85 36.20 -4.58
C LEU A 660 -34.48 35.73 -3.17
N LEU A 661 -33.24 35.97 -2.74
CA LEU A 661 -32.76 35.56 -1.42
C LEU A 661 -33.52 36.27 -0.29
N GLN A 662 -33.91 37.54 -0.48
CA GLN A 662 -34.75 38.26 0.48
C GLN A 662 -36.16 37.68 0.61
N ALA A 663 -36.70 37.10 -0.46
CA ALA A 663 -38.02 36.49 -0.46
C ALA A 663 -38.02 35.05 0.09
N THR A 664 -36.89 34.36 0.04
CA THR A 664 -36.80 32.90 0.29
C THR A 664 -36.11 32.53 1.59
N LEU A 665 -35.09 33.28 2.01
CA LEU A 665 -34.30 32.95 3.21
C LEU A 665 -34.93 33.48 4.52
N PRO A 666 -34.77 32.76 5.64
CA PRO A 666 -35.05 33.28 6.98
C PRO A 666 -34.31 34.61 7.24
N THR A 667 -34.94 35.53 7.98
CA THR A 667 -34.45 36.91 8.13
C THR A 667 -33.06 37.00 8.79
N ASP A 668 -32.77 36.10 9.71
CA ASP A 668 -31.49 35.94 10.41
C ASP A 668 -30.39 35.42 9.49
N VAL A 669 -30.64 34.32 8.75
CA VAL A 669 -29.69 33.78 7.75
C VAL A 669 -29.43 34.78 6.63
N MET A 670 -30.49 35.41 6.14
CA MET A 670 -30.44 36.48 5.13
C MET A 670 -29.52 37.62 5.60
N LYS A 671 -29.74 38.15 6.81
CA LYS A 671 -28.90 39.23 7.36
C LYS A 671 -27.44 38.80 7.50
N GLU A 672 -27.16 37.58 7.92
CA GLU A 672 -25.79 37.10 8.07
C GLU A 672 -25.08 36.92 6.71
N PHE A 673 -25.76 36.34 5.73
CA PHE A 673 -25.28 36.15 4.36
C PHE A 673 -25.02 37.51 3.69
N PHE A 674 -25.99 38.43 3.73
CA PHE A 674 -25.82 39.77 3.17
C PHE A 674 -24.77 40.61 3.89
N LYS A 675 -24.57 40.43 5.20
CA LYS A 675 -23.54 41.18 5.93
C LYS A 675 -22.12 40.73 5.58
N LYS A 676 -21.90 39.42 5.41
CA LYS A 676 -20.54 38.86 5.25
C LYS A 676 -20.14 38.59 3.80
N ASP A 677 -21.09 38.23 2.96
CA ASP A 677 -20.80 37.69 1.63
C ASP A 677 -21.34 38.59 0.50
N PHE A 678 -22.42 39.35 0.75
CA PHE A 678 -23.00 40.30 -0.23
C PHE A 678 -22.98 41.79 0.17
N GLY A 679 -22.35 42.17 1.28
CA GLY A 679 -22.17 43.55 1.74
C GLY A 679 -23.42 44.44 1.73
N GLU A 680 -24.41 44.19 2.59
CA GLU A 680 -25.62 45.01 2.81
C GLU A 680 -26.44 45.38 1.55
N THR A 681 -27.56 46.09 1.72
CA THR A 681 -28.50 46.48 0.64
C THR A 681 -27.91 47.47 -0.38
N THR A 682 -26.68 47.93 -0.17
CA THR A 682 -25.94 48.88 -1.01
C THR A 682 -24.49 48.44 -1.05
N PRO A 683 -23.82 48.42 -2.23
CA PRO A 683 -22.44 47.97 -2.35
C PRO A 683 -21.54 48.64 -1.32
N PRO A 684 -20.72 47.89 -0.56
CA PRO A 684 -19.90 48.47 0.48
C PRO A 684 -18.81 49.37 -0.12
N GLU A 685 -18.37 50.38 0.62
CA GLU A 685 -17.29 51.29 0.23
C GLU A 685 -15.92 50.81 0.75
N GLY A 686 -14.83 51.28 0.13
CA GLY A 686 -13.45 50.96 0.55
C GLY A 686 -13.09 49.47 0.42
N ASP A 687 -12.29 48.96 1.36
CA ASP A 687 -11.73 47.58 1.35
C ASP A 687 -12.78 46.46 1.35
N LEU A 688 -13.98 46.74 1.86
CA LEU A 688 -15.10 45.79 1.85
C LEU A 688 -15.64 45.58 0.43
N ARG A 689 -15.49 46.59 -0.45
CA ARG A 689 -15.91 46.53 -1.86
C ARG A 689 -15.11 45.49 -2.65
N GLU A 690 -13.81 45.41 -2.42
CA GLU A 690 -12.93 44.48 -3.13
C GLU A 690 -13.26 43.03 -2.80
N ASN A 691 -13.43 42.72 -1.51
CA ASN A 691 -13.84 41.39 -1.06
C ASN A 691 -15.24 41.01 -1.56
N TYR A 692 -16.17 41.98 -1.54
CA TYR A 692 -17.51 41.81 -2.08
C TYR A 692 -17.48 41.46 -3.58
N ASN A 693 -16.75 42.23 -4.38
CA ASN A 693 -16.65 42.01 -5.84
C ASN A 693 -16.12 40.60 -6.15
N VAL A 694 -15.09 40.16 -5.43
CA VAL A 694 -14.50 38.83 -5.63
C VAL A 694 -15.52 37.74 -5.30
N PHE A 695 -16.17 37.80 -4.13
CA PHE A 695 -17.20 36.83 -3.77
C PHE A 695 -18.32 36.78 -4.82
N ARG A 696 -18.85 37.94 -5.19
CA ARG A 696 -19.91 38.10 -6.18
C ARG A 696 -19.53 37.49 -7.52
N ASP A 697 -18.34 37.77 -8.03
CA ASP A 697 -17.90 37.31 -9.34
C ASP A 697 -17.75 35.77 -9.36
N HIS A 698 -17.27 35.17 -8.27
CA HIS A 698 -17.21 33.72 -8.14
C HIS A 698 -18.58 33.06 -7.94
N PHE A 699 -19.50 33.74 -7.23
CA PHE A 699 -20.88 33.27 -7.10
C PHE A 699 -21.63 33.33 -8.43
N ARG A 700 -21.45 34.39 -9.22
CA ARG A 700 -21.96 34.48 -10.61
C ARG A 700 -21.44 33.34 -11.48
N ARG A 701 -20.14 33.01 -11.37
CA ARG A 701 -19.55 31.85 -12.07
C ARG A 701 -20.18 30.53 -11.64
N PHE A 702 -20.44 30.35 -10.35
CA PHE A 702 -21.16 29.19 -9.82
C PHE A 702 -22.54 29.05 -10.47
N VAL A 703 -23.34 30.12 -10.51
CA VAL A 703 -24.67 30.08 -11.15
C VAL A 703 -24.57 29.79 -12.65
N ALA A 704 -23.58 30.37 -13.33
CA ALA A 704 -23.36 30.09 -14.76
C ALA A 704 -23.00 28.62 -15.02
N LEU A 705 -22.12 28.05 -14.18
CA LEU A 705 -21.74 26.64 -14.27
C LEU A 705 -22.93 25.72 -13.94
N ALA A 706 -23.72 26.05 -12.93
CA ALA A 706 -24.92 25.28 -12.59
C ALA A 706 -25.99 25.35 -13.69
N LYS A 707 -26.14 26.49 -14.40
CA LYS A 707 -26.98 26.57 -15.60
C LYS A 707 -26.44 25.73 -16.76
N GLN A 708 -25.12 25.68 -16.90
CA GLN A 708 -24.46 24.91 -17.97
C GLN A 708 -24.53 23.40 -17.71
N PHE A 709 -24.47 22.99 -16.44
CA PHE A 709 -24.44 21.58 -16.00
C PHE A 709 -25.51 21.34 -14.91
N PRO A 710 -26.81 21.47 -15.25
CA PRO A 710 -27.90 21.37 -14.26
C PRO A 710 -27.99 19.97 -13.62
N GLU A 711 -27.50 18.94 -14.30
CA GLU A 711 -27.44 17.57 -13.79
C GLU A 711 -26.36 17.34 -12.73
N LYS A 712 -25.49 18.34 -12.48
CA LYS A 712 -24.35 18.24 -11.57
C LYS A 712 -24.57 18.86 -10.20
N VAL A 713 -25.58 19.71 -10.03
CA VAL A 713 -25.80 20.42 -8.76
C VAL A 713 -27.13 20.01 -8.17
N HIS A 714 -27.10 19.47 -6.95
CA HIS A 714 -28.28 18.96 -6.26
C HIS A 714 -28.40 19.56 -4.86
N VAL A 715 -29.64 19.77 -4.45
CA VAL A 715 -30.00 20.25 -3.12
C VAL A 715 -30.46 19.05 -2.28
N THR A 716 -29.91 18.91 -1.08
CA THR A 716 -30.25 17.87 -0.09
C THR A 716 -30.42 18.50 1.30
N HIS A 717 -30.80 17.68 2.28
CA HIS A 717 -30.93 18.05 3.70
C HIS A 717 -30.09 17.08 4.56
N LEU A 718 -29.68 17.50 5.75
CA LEU A 718 -28.87 16.66 6.66
C LEU A 718 -29.50 15.28 6.92
N ASP A 719 -30.81 15.22 7.13
CA ASP A 719 -31.52 13.97 7.40
C ASP A 719 -31.58 13.02 6.20
N SER A 720 -31.45 13.54 4.97
CA SER A 720 -31.43 12.76 3.73
C SER A 720 -30.03 12.49 3.19
N LEU A 721 -29.01 13.15 3.75
CA LEU A 721 -27.65 13.18 3.22
C LEU A 721 -27.06 11.78 3.00
N LYS A 722 -27.27 10.85 3.95
CA LYS A 722 -26.79 9.46 3.83
C LYS A 722 -27.34 8.76 2.59
N LYS A 723 -28.65 8.93 2.33
CA LYS A 723 -29.32 8.33 1.17
C LYS A 723 -28.81 8.95 -0.12
N ASP A 724 -28.66 10.26 -0.14
CA ASP A 724 -28.31 11.00 -1.35
C ASP A 724 -26.85 10.75 -1.73
N ILE A 725 -25.89 10.86 -0.79
CA ILE A 725 -24.48 10.50 -1.06
C ILE A 725 -24.42 9.10 -1.66
N ARG A 726 -25.06 8.10 -1.03
CA ARG A 726 -25.08 6.71 -1.51
C ARG A 726 -25.57 6.62 -2.96
N ALA A 727 -26.62 7.36 -3.31
CA ALA A 727 -27.19 7.36 -4.65
C ALA A 727 -26.27 7.95 -5.73
N PHE A 728 -25.29 8.78 -5.36
CA PHE A 728 -24.30 9.33 -6.30
C PHE A 728 -23.01 8.51 -6.33
N VAL A 729 -22.50 8.06 -5.17
CA VAL A 729 -21.25 7.28 -5.12
C VAL A 729 -21.37 5.84 -5.65
N THR A 730 -22.60 5.37 -5.89
CA THR A 730 -22.88 4.04 -6.46
C THR A 730 -23.35 4.07 -7.92
N ARG A 731 -23.40 5.26 -8.55
CA ARG A 731 -23.75 5.35 -9.97
C ARG A 731 -22.65 4.67 -10.81
N PRO A 732 -23.04 3.81 -11.77
CA PRO A 732 -22.10 3.06 -12.60
C PRO A 732 -21.28 3.96 -13.53
#